data_AF-A0A657AWQ2-F1
#
_entry.id   AF-A0A657AWQ2-F1
#
_cell.length_a   1.000
_cell.length_b   1.000
_cell.length_c   1.000
_cell.angle_alpha   90.00
_cell.angle_beta   90.00
_cell.angle_gamma   90.00
#
_symmetry.space_group_name_H-M   'P 1'
#
loop_
_entity.id
_entity.type
_entity.pdbx_description
1 polymer ?
#
loop_
_entity_poly.entity_id
_entity_poly.type
_entity_poly.pdbx_seq_one_letter_code
_entity_poly.pdbx_strand_id
1 'polypeptide(L)'
;MNMFEKLSLKGKLGIGFAIPITLFIVISVIASQSLSHLLTSQKWVNHTHKVIEHGDEIMAELVNMETGLRGYLITGQEEFLEPYYSGREHFDKLTDETKELVSDNPQQVSRISNLVNLKYTWIREHVEPSMDIRKDVNAGNATNADIVAYIGKGLGKKSMDTMRDVIADFIGEEKKLIVVRNQEQADTASATTAIIYIGSTIAILFGIIAAFFIIRNLTQTIGGEPSYATAVISRIADGQLDEEVETKEGDTTSLLAAMKDMRQKLRDRAAEDKRMIAETSRIKTALDSVTANVMMADADRNIVYANDAVIDTLRAAADDIRKDLPNFNPETLMGGSIDQFHKNPQHQVQMLERMTGTTRTKIVVGGRHMSLIVNPVHDEDGNRIGTVVEWDDKTAEVRIQEEMDNIIAAANDGDLSERINLSDKDGFFKQLSEGLNTLLDKTSSFVHDMGQMFEHMSEGDLTNTISNDYRGEFDNIKTNANNTVNKLNEVLIKIQNAAGAVRSLASEVAQGSDDLSRRTESQASSLEETASSMEEMTSTVKQSSENASEANTLAAEAKSKAQSGGAVVDDAVNAMSEILESSNKINDIIGVIDEIAFQTNLLALNAAVEAARAGEQGRGFAVVAGEVRTLSQRSAAAAKEIKDLIRDSVSKVESGSTLVNQSGETLAEIVCAVDKVATMINDVNNAAIEQNAGISQINQAITQMDEMTQQNAALVEETSAASRSMSEESNNMASMISFFNLQGGMAMSAMPTVTAAPAPSPSPVPVMTYESPRSNNSSGGSAASFSGQDDWEDF
;
A
#
# COMPACT_ATOMS: atom_id res chain seq x y z
N MET A 1 -28.12 41.07 7.11
CA MET A 1 -28.39 40.82 8.54
C MET A 1 -29.81 40.35 8.81
N ASN A 2 -30.84 41.20 8.70
CA ASN A 2 -32.13 41.07 9.40
C ASN A 2 -32.95 39.77 9.18
N MET A 3 -32.66 38.98 8.15
CA MET A 3 -33.27 37.66 7.95
C MET A 3 -32.70 36.60 8.93
N PHE A 4 -31.42 36.72 9.31
CA PHE A 4 -30.74 35.74 10.15
C PHE A 4 -31.17 35.81 11.61
N GLU A 5 -31.48 37.00 12.12
CA GLU A 5 -31.91 37.22 13.51
C GLU A 5 -33.21 36.49 13.84
N LYS A 6 -34.18 36.51 12.90
CA LYS A 6 -35.51 35.90 13.03
C LYS A 6 -35.53 34.37 12.89
N LEU A 7 -34.42 33.73 12.53
CA LEU A 7 -34.36 32.27 12.46
C LEU A 7 -34.29 31.64 13.86
N SER A 8 -34.93 30.48 14.03
CA SER A 8 -34.78 29.68 15.24
C SER A 8 -33.34 29.16 15.37
N LEU A 9 -32.93 28.80 16.59
CA LEU A 9 -31.58 28.28 16.84
C LEU A 9 -31.24 27.07 15.96
N LYS A 10 -32.21 26.16 15.73
CA LYS A 10 -32.08 25.03 14.80
C LYS A 10 -31.84 25.48 13.35
N GLY A 11 -32.50 26.54 12.89
CA GLY A 11 -32.28 27.11 11.55
C GLY A 11 -30.91 27.78 11.41
N LYS A 12 -30.46 28.51 12.45
CA LYS A 12 -29.13 29.13 12.50
C LYS A 12 -28.00 28.11 12.47
N LEU A 13 -28.10 27.07 13.31
CA LEU A 13 -27.18 25.92 13.30
C LEU A 13 -27.20 25.20 11.94
N GLY A 14 -28.38 24.91 11.41
CA GLY A 14 -28.55 24.24 10.12
C GLY A 14 -27.83 24.97 8.98
N ILE A 15 -28.02 26.28 8.84
CA ILE A 15 -27.31 27.08 7.81
C ILE A 15 -25.80 27.15 8.10
N GLY A 16 -25.41 27.32 9.37
CA GLY A 16 -24.01 27.41 9.79
C GLY A 16 -23.17 26.17 9.44
N PHE A 17 -23.75 24.97 9.54
CA PHE A 17 -23.09 23.73 9.10
C PHE A 17 -23.32 23.41 7.62
N ALA A 18 -24.49 23.72 7.07
CA ALA A 18 -24.80 23.40 5.67
C ALA A 18 -23.91 24.15 4.66
N ILE A 19 -23.48 25.38 4.95
CA ILE A 19 -22.60 26.14 4.03
C ILE A 19 -21.22 25.48 3.87
N PRO A 20 -20.44 25.21 4.94
CA PRO A 20 -19.19 24.44 4.83
C PRO A 20 -19.39 23.04 4.23
N ILE A 21 -20.42 22.30 4.63
CA ILE A 21 -20.69 20.94 4.10
C ILE A 21 -20.99 20.99 2.60
N THR A 22 -21.76 21.97 2.13
CA THR A 22 -22.05 22.14 0.69
C THR A 22 -20.79 22.51 -0.09
N LEU A 23 -19.93 23.38 0.47
CA LEU A 23 -18.63 23.70 -0.11
C LEU A 23 -17.73 22.46 -0.21
N PHE A 24 -17.65 21.64 0.84
CA PHE A 24 -16.90 20.38 0.80
C PHE A 24 -17.45 19.40 -0.25
N ILE A 25 -18.78 19.24 -0.35
CA ILE A 25 -19.39 18.39 -1.39
C ILE A 25 -19.04 18.91 -2.80
N VAL A 26 -19.10 20.22 -3.04
CA VAL A 26 -18.73 20.82 -4.33
C VAL A 26 -17.24 20.61 -4.63
N ILE A 27 -16.34 20.81 -3.65
CA ILE A 27 -14.91 20.57 -3.81
C ILE A 27 -14.63 19.10 -4.12
N SER A 28 -15.26 18.16 -3.40
CA SER A 28 -15.11 16.72 -3.65
C SER A 28 -15.63 16.29 -5.03
N VAL A 29 -16.74 16.88 -5.50
CA VAL A 29 -17.26 16.62 -6.86
C VAL A 29 -16.28 17.15 -7.92
N ILE A 30 -15.76 18.37 -7.76
CA ILE A 30 -14.77 18.94 -8.70
C ILE A 30 -13.47 18.13 -8.69
N ALA A 31 -12.97 17.74 -7.51
CA ALA A 31 -11.77 16.90 -7.39
C ALA A 31 -11.97 15.51 -8.03
N SER A 32 -13.14 14.89 -7.86
CA SER A 32 -13.48 13.61 -8.49
C SER A 32 -13.61 13.70 -10.02
N GLN A 33 -14.22 14.78 -10.53
CA GLN A 33 -14.28 15.07 -11.96
C GLN A 33 -12.89 15.32 -12.56
N SER A 34 -12.04 16.09 -11.86
CA SER A 34 -10.67 16.35 -12.27
C SER A 34 -9.82 15.08 -12.27
N LEU A 35 -9.88 14.26 -11.21
CA LEU A 35 -9.19 12.97 -11.16
C LEU A 35 -9.62 12.07 -12.32
N SER A 36 -10.91 12.06 -12.66
CA SER A 36 -11.43 11.34 -13.83
C SER A 36 -10.88 11.90 -15.15
N HIS A 37 -10.72 13.22 -15.27
CA HIS A 37 -10.10 13.88 -16.42
C HIS A 37 -8.60 13.53 -16.53
N LEU A 38 -7.85 13.59 -15.43
CA LEU A 38 -6.43 13.23 -15.37
C LEU A 38 -6.20 11.76 -15.74
N LEU A 39 -6.99 10.82 -15.19
CA LEU A 39 -6.92 9.40 -15.54
C LEU A 39 -7.32 9.13 -17.00
N THR A 40 -8.20 9.94 -17.58
CA THR A 40 -8.57 9.85 -19.00
C THR A 40 -7.46 10.41 -19.90
N SER A 41 -6.87 11.55 -19.53
CA SER A 41 -5.73 12.15 -20.23
C SER A 41 -4.50 11.22 -20.20
N GLN A 42 -4.19 10.61 -19.05
CA GLN A 42 -3.11 9.62 -18.93
C GLN A 42 -3.33 8.40 -19.83
N LYS A 43 -4.57 7.90 -19.97
CA LYS A 43 -4.89 6.82 -20.92
C LYS A 43 -4.61 7.25 -22.36
N TRP A 44 -4.95 8.49 -22.73
CA TRP A 44 -4.62 9.03 -24.06
C TRP A 44 -3.12 9.22 -24.27
N VAL A 45 -2.35 9.67 -23.27
CA VAL A 45 -0.88 9.75 -23.36
C VAL A 45 -0.29 8.35 -23.59
N ASN A 46 -0.68 7.35 -22.79
CA ASN A 46 -0.22 5.97 -22.96
C ASN A 46 -0.63 5.35 -24.30
N HIS A 47 -1.85 5.64 -24.78
CA HIS A 47 -2.29 5.30 -26.14
C HIS A 47 -1.37 5.92 -27.19
N THR A 48 -1.06 7.21 -27.08
CA THR A 48 -0.16 7.93 -28.01
C THR A 48 1.23 7.28 -28.09
N HIS A 49 1.77 6.84 -26.95
CA HIS A 49 3.04 6.13 -26.90
C HIS A 49 2.98 4.80 -27.70
N LYS A 50 1.91 4.02 -27.56
CA LYS A 50 1.70 2.82 -28.37
C LYS A 50 1.55 3.11 -29.86
N VAL A 51 0.91 4.22 -30.24
CA VAL A 51 0.81 4.62 -31.66
C VAL A 51 2.20 4.91 -32.25
N ILE A 52 3.08 5.55 -31.47
CA ILE A 52 4.47 5.83 -31.87
C ILE A 52 5.29 4.54 -31.96
N GLU A 53 5.18 3.67 -30.95
CA GLU A 53 5.82 2.35 -30.86
C GLU A 53 5.51 1.48 -32.09
N HIS A 54 4.22 1.29 -32.41
CA HIS A 54 3.80 0.62 -33.65
C HIS A 54 4.36 1.30 -34.92
N GLY A 55 4.49 2.63 -34.94
CA GLY A 55 5.09 3.35 -36.06
C GLY A 55 6.58 3.06 -36.24
N ASP A 56 7.34 2.99 -35.15
CA ASP A 56 8.77 2.64 -35.14
C ASP A 56 8.97 1.12 -35.45
N GLU A 57 8.06 0.24 -35.06
CA GLU A 57 8.04 -1.19 -35.47
C GLU A 57 7.74 -1.36 -36.98
N ILE A 58 6.74 -0.65 -37.51
CA ILE A 58 6.42 -0.64 -38.96
C ILE A 58 7.63 -0.14 -39.79
N MET A 59 8.42 0.78 -39.25
CA MET A 59 9.70 1.19 -39.84
C MET A 59 10.73 0.06 -39.84
N ALA A 60 10.87 -0.65 -38.71
CA ALA A 60 11.79 -1.77 -38.58
C ALA A 60 11.47 -2.89 -39.59
N GLU A 61 10.21 -3.25 -39.76
CA GLU A 61 9.84 -4.31 -40.70
C GLU A 61 10.03 -3.91 -42.18
N LEU A 62 9.83 -2.64 -42.55
CA LEU A 62 10.24 -2.17 -43.88
C LEU A 62 11.76 -2.28 -44.09
N VAL A 63 12.56 -2.05 -43.05
CA VAL A 63 14.02 -2.22 -43.11
C VAL A 63 14.41 -3.70 -43.20
N ASN A 64 13.73 -4.59 -42.48
CA ASN A 64 13.90 -6.05 -42.61
C ASN A 64 13.59 -6.51 -44.04
N MET A 65 12.48 -6.04 -44.62
CA MET A 65 12.09 -6.35 -46.01
C MET A 65 13.13 -5.90 -47.04
N GLU A 66 13.60 -4.65 -46.97
CA GLU A 66 14.66 -4.14 -47.87
C GLU A 66 16.00 -4.86 -47.63
N THR A 67 16.28 -5.31 -46.41
CA THR A 67 17.53 -6.01 -46.06
C THR A 67 17.55 -7.45 -46.58
N GLY A 68 16.49 -8.23 -46.36
CA GLY A 68 16.36 -9.58 -46.90
C GLY A 68 16.37 -9.59 -48.44
N LEU A 69 15.64 -8.65 -49.06
CA LEU A 69 15.69 -8.44 -50.50
C LEU A 69 17.11 -8.16 -51.01
N ARG A 70 17.85 -7.24 -50.36
CA ARG A 70 19.24 -6.96 -50.73
C ARG A 70 20.14 -8.18 -50.59
N GLY A 71 19.99 -8.95 -49.51
CA GLY A 71 20.68 -10.22 -49.32
C GLY A 71 20.47 -11.15 -50.52
N TYR A 72 19.22 -11.39 -50.89
CA TYR A 72 18.87 -12.23 -52.05
C TYR A 72 19.40 -11.66 -53.38
N LEU A 73 19.32 -10.35 -53.61
CA LEU A 73 19.84 -9.75 -54.84
C LEU A 73 21.37 -9.88 -54.96
N ILE A 74 22.10 -9.87 -53.83
CA ILE A 74 23.55 -10.05 -53.77
C ILE A 74 23.95 -11.53 -53.90
N THR A 75 23.40 -12.42 -53.07
CA THR A 75 23.83 -13.83 -53.00
C THR A 75 23.11 -14.72 -54.02
N GLY A 76 21.81 -14.49 -54.22
CA GLY A 76 20.90 -15.35 -55.00
C GLY A 76 20.37 -16.55 -54.23
N GLN A 77 20.69 -16.70 -52.94
CA GLN A 77 20.23 -17.79 -52.10
C GLN A 77 18.89 -17.41 -51.46
N GLU A 78 17.85 -18.23 -51.66
CA GLU A 78 16.48 -17.92 -51.22
C GLU A 78 16.32 -17.80 -49.69
N GLU A 79 17.24 -18.38 -48.93
CA GLU A 79 17.36 -18.24 -47.47
C GLU A 79 17.38 -16.78 -47.01
N PHE A 80 18.06 -15.89 -47.75
CA PHE A 80 18.08 -14.44 -47.44
C PHE A 80 16.72 -13.74 -47.60
N LEU A 81 15.71 -14.40 -48.18
CA LEU A 81 14.36 -13.86 -48.28
C LEU A 81 13.52 -14.08 -47.01
N GLU A 82 13.98 -14.85 -46.02
CA GLU A 82 13.23 -15.06 -44.77
C GLU A 82 12.85 -13.72 -44.09
N PRO A 83 13.78 -12.77 -43.83
CA PRO A 83 13.45 -11.44 -43.30
C PRO A 83 12.52 -10.60 -44.20
N TYR A 84 12.44 -10.92 -45.49
CA TYR A 84 11.50 -10.28 -46.41
C TYR A 84 10.10 -10.87 -46.34
N TYR A 85 9.96 -12.18 -46.12
CA TYR A 85 8.65 -12.81 -45.97
C TYR A 85 8.05 -12.56 -44.58
N SER A 86 8.83 -12.71 -43.50
CA SER A 86 8.36 -12.43 -42.13
C SER A 86 8.01 -10.94 -41.95
N GLY A 87 8.91 -10.03 -42.33
CA GLY A 87 8.68 -8.59 -42.26
C GLY A 87 7.49 -8.12 -43.11
N ARG A 88 7.17 -8.82 -44.22
CA ARG A 88 5.96 -8.55 -45.00
C ARG A 88 4.68 -8.88 -44.25
N GLU A 89 4.64 -10.03 -43.58
CA GLU A 89 3.48 -10.49 -42.80
C GLU A 89 3.30 -9.63 -41.54
N HIS A 90 4.38 -9.37 -40.80
CA HIS A 90 4.39 -8.49 -39.64
C HIS A 90 3.96 -7.06 -40.00
N PHE A 91 4.46 -6.49 -41.11
CA PHE A 91 4.02 -5.16 -41.57
C PHE A 91 2.52 -5.11 -41.86
N ASP A 92 1.95 -6.11 -42.54
CA ASP A 92 0.51 -6.10 -42.85
C ASP A 92 -0.34 -6.22 -41.58
N LYS A 93 0.06 -7.11 -40.64
CA LYS A 93 -0.54 -7.20 -39.31
C LYS A 93 -0.45 -5.87 -38.53
N LEU A 94 0.76 -5.35 -38.33
CA LEU A 94 1.02 -4.12 -37.57
C LEU A 94 0.29 -2.93 -38.16
N THR A 95 0.23 -2.79 -39.49
CA THR A 95 -0.51 -1.68 -40.11
C THR A 95 -2.02 -1.82 -39.96
N ASP A 96 -2.60 -3.02 -39.90
CA ASP A 96 -4.03 -3.20 -39.56
C ASP A 96 -4.31 -2.92 -38.08
N GLU A 97 -3.50 -3.44 -37.16
CA GLU A 97 -3.60 -3.14 -35.72
C GLU A 97 -3.45 -1.62 -35.47
N THR A 98 -2.53 -0.95 -36.18
CA THR A 98 -2.35 0.50 -36.09
C THR A 98 -3.57 1.28 -36.62
N LYS A 99 -4.25 0.82 -37.68
CA LYS A 99 -5.48 1.45 -38.19
C LYS A 99 -6.63 1.36 -37.17
N GLU A 100 -6.72 0.25 -36.43
CA GLU A 100 -7.69 0.12 -35.32
C GLU A 100 -7.29 1.03 -34.14
N LEU A 101 -6.00 1.03 -33.77
CA LEU A 101 -5.48 1.85 -32.67
C LEU A 101 -5.69 3.35 -32.91
N VAL A 102 -5.50 3.85 -34.14
CA VAL A 102 -5.72 5.26 -34.53
C VAL A 102 -7.10 5.53 -35.14
N SER A 103 -8.07 4.64 -34.92
CA SER A 103 -9.43 4.76 -35.50
C SER A 103 -10.20 6.02 -35.05
N ASP A 104 -9.76 6.67 -33.97
CA ASP A 104 -10.22 7.99 -33.53
C ASP A 104 -9.75 9.14 -34.44
N ASN A 105 -8.67 8.93 -35.22
CA ASN A 105 -8.02 9.93 -36.06
C ASN A 105 -8.01 9.52 -37.55
N PRO A 106 -9.03 9.91 -38.34
CA PRO A 106 -9.14 9.57 -39.76
C PRO A 106 -7.94 10.01 -40.63
N GLN A 107 -7.17 11.02 -40.22
CA GLN A 107 -5.97 11.42 -40.94
C GLN A 107 -4.83 10.39 -40.78
N GLN A 108 -4.65 9.85 -39.57
CA GLN A 108 -3.65 8.83 -39.30
C GLN A 108 -4.02 7.49 -39.95
N VAL A 109 -5.31 7.10 -39.92
CA VAL A 109 -5.82 5.96 -40.71
C VAL A 109 -5.50 6.14 -42.20
N SER A 110 -5.65 7.37 -42.73
CA SER A 110 -5.30 7.69 -44.12
C SER A 110 -3.78 7.66 -44.38
N ARG A 111 -2.93 8.03 -43.42
CA ARG A 111 -1.46 7.92 -43.56
C ARG A 111 -1.01 6.47 -43.64
N ILE A 112 -1.46 5.62 -42.71
CA ILE A 112 -1.14 4.19 -42.73
C ILE A 112 -1.73 3.50 -43.96
N SER A 113 -2.94 3.86 -44.40
CA SER A 113 -3.51 3.37 -45.66
C SER A 113 -2.68 3.78 -46.89
N ASN A 114 -2.12 4.99 -46.90
CA ASN A 114 -1.19 5.41 -47.95
C ASN A 114 0.14 4.62 -47.90
N LEU A 115 0.68 4.38 -46.70
CA LEU A 115 1.90 3.58 -46.49
C LEU A 115 1.76 2.14 -47.03
N VAL A 116 0.63 1.49 -46.74
CA VAL A 116 0.31 0.14 -47.27
C VAL A 116 0.23 0.14 -48.80
N ASN A 117 -0.38 1.15 -49.41
CA ASN A 117 -0.42 1.32 -50.86
C ASN A 117 0.98 1.55 -51.47
N LEU A 118 1.84 2.34 -50.79
CA LEU A 118 3.24 2.54 -51.19
C LEU A 118 4.03 1.24 -51.12
N LYS A 119 3.86 0.42 -50.08
CA LYS A 119 4.49 -0.91 -49.97
C LYS A 119 4.07 -1.82 -51.13
N TYR A 120 2.78 -1.97 -51.42
CA TYR A 120 2.34 -2.81 -52.54
C TYR A 120 2.82 -2.28 -53.91
N THR A 121 2.94 -0.96 -54.06
CA THR A 121 3.52 -0.35 -55.26
C THR A 121 5.02 -0.66 -55.37
N TRP A 122 5.78 -0.54 -54.28
CA TRP A 122 7.19 -0.92 -54.21
C TRP A 122 7.42 -2.41 -54.49
N ILE A 123 6.58 -3.30 -53.94
CA ILE A 123 6.63 -4.74 -54.22
C ILE A 123 6.49 -5.00 -55.73
N ARG A 124 5.44 -4.47 -56.36
CA ARG A 124 5.14 -4.68 -57.78
C ARG A 124 6.16 -4.03 -58.73
N GLU A 125 6.64 -2.83 -58.42
CA GLU A 125 7.43 -2.02 -59.36
C GLU A 125 8.94 -2.09 -59.11
N HIS A 126 9.36 -2.55 -57.94
CA HIS A 126 10.77 -2.77 -57.60
C HIS A 126 11.09 -4.21 -57.23
N VAL A 127 10.38 -4.78 -56.26
CA VAL A 127 10.78 -6.06 -55.64
C VAL A 127 10.61 -7.22 -56.61
N GLU A 128 9.39 -7.47 -57.10
CA GLU A 128 9.08 -8.58 -58.01
C GLU A 128 9.99 -8.58 -59.27
N PRO A 129 10.17 -7.47 -60.01
CA PRO A 129 11.08 -7.44 -61.15
C PRO A 129 12.55 -7.62 -60.78
N SER A 130 12.99 -7.18 -59.59
CA SER A 130 14.37 -7.41 -59.14
C SER A 130 14.63 -8.87 -58.81
N MET A 131 13.66 -9.54 -58.17
CA MET A 131 13.73 -10.96 -57.85
C MET A 131 13.70 -11.82 -59.12
N ASP A 132 12.89 -11.45 -60.12
CA ASP A 132 12.84 -12.20 -61.37
C ASP A 132 14.13 -12.04 -62.19
N ILE A 133 14.75 -10.85 -62.23
CA ILE A 133 16.10 -10.68 -62.80
C ILE A 133 17.12 -11.54 -62.03
N ARG A 134 17.04 -11.64 -60.69
CA ARG A 134 17.93 -12.52 -59.91
C ARG A 134 17.72 -14.01 -60.24
N LYS A 135 16.48 -14.45 -60.47
CA LYS A 135 16.18 -15.82 -60.92
C LYS A 135 16.77 -16.08 -62.31
N ASP A 136 16.65 -15.14 -63.24
CA ASP A 136 17.27 -15.26 -64.58
C ASP A 136 18.80 -15.29 -64.50
N VAL A 137 19.42 -14.55 -63.58
CA VAL A 137 20.88 -14.66 -63.32
C VAL A 137 21.23 -16.03 -62.74
N ASN A 138 20.48 -16.52 -61.74
CA ASN A 138 20.68 -17.84 -61.16
C ASN A 138 20.47 -18.98 -62.19
N ALA A 139 19.61 -18.77 -63.20
CA ALA A 139 19.34 -19.70 -64.29
C ALA A 139 20.33 -19.58 -65.48
N GLY A 140 21.20 -18.57 -65.49
CA GLY A 140 22.14 -18.30 -66.59
C GLY A 140 21.54 -17.58 -67.81
N ASN A 141 20.30 -17.07 -67.70
CA ASN A 141 19.63 -16.28 -68.73
C ASN A 141 20.08 -14.81 -68.75
N ALA A 142 20.58 -14.30 -67.61
CA ALA A 142 21.03 -12.90 -67.42
C ALA A 142 22.36 -12.85 -66.65
N THR A 143 22.92 -11.64 -66.46
CA THR A 143 24.19 -11.44 -65.76
C THR A 143 24.05 -10.57 -64.50
N ASN A 144 25.03 -10.64 -63.58
CA ASN A 144 25.11 -9.73 -62.43
C ASN A 144 25.14 -8.23 -62.83
N ALA A 145 25.58 -7.90 -64.05
CA ALA A 145 25.56 -6.53 -64.54
C ALA A 145 24.12 -6.02 -64.76
N ASP A 146 23.17 -6.90 -65.10
CA ASP A 146 21.76 -6.55 -65.30
C ASP A 146 21.08 -6.22 -63.97
N ILE A 147 21.42 -6.94 -62.89
CA ILE A 147 20.99 -6.62 -61.52
C ILE A 147 21.54 -5.24 -61.10
N VAL A 148 22.84 -5.00 -61.29
CA VAL A 148 23.48 -3.72 -60.93
C VAL A 148 22.88 -2.57 -61.74
N ALA A 149 22.62 -2.76 -63.04
CA ALA A 149 21.94 -1.79 -63.90
C ALA A 149 20.46 -1.57 -63.51
N TYR A 150 19.79 -2.57 -62.94
CA TYR A 150 18.43 -2.45 -62.41
C TYR A 150 18.42 -1.66 -61.09
N ILE A 151 19.24 -2.04 -60.11
CA ILE A 151 19.38 -1.36 -58.81
C ILE A 151 19.84 0.09 -59.01
N GLY A 152 20.75 0.33 -59.97
CA GLY A 152 21.24 1.67 -60.36
C GLY A 152 20.16 2.66 -60.84
N LYS A 153 18.94 2.20 -61.12
CA LYS A 153 17.77 3.07 -61.39
C LYS A 153 17.27 3.79 -60.13
N GLY A 154 17.70 3.37 -58.93
CA GLY A 154 17.36 4.01 -57.65
C GLY A 154 15.91 3.83 -57.19
N LEU A 155 15.13 2.95 -57.83
CA LEU A 155 13.70 2.76 -57.56
C LEU A 155 13.43 2.34 -56.11
N GLY A 156 14.12 1.30 -55.62
CA GLY A 156 14.00 0.83 -54.23
C GLY A 156 14.29 1.92 -53.22
N LYS A 157 15.43 2.63 -53.37
CA LYS A 157 15.77 3.79 -52.52
C LYS A 157 14.65 4.83 -52.51
N LYS A 158 14.15 5.24 -53.68
CA LYS A 158 13.10 6.26 -53.79
C LYS A 158 11.81 5.83 -53.07
N SER A 159 11.39 4.58 -53.26
CA SER A 159 10.19 4.06 -52.59
C SER A 159 10.39 3.94 -51.08
N MET A 160 11.53 3.43 -50.63
CA MET A 160 11.88 3.32 -49.21
C MET A 160 11.94 4.69 -48.52
N ASP A 161 12.53 5.70 -49.17
CA ASP A 161 12.55 7.07 -48.63
C ASP A 161 11.12 7.66 -48.58
N THR A 162 10.29 7.43 -49.61
CA THR A 162 8.89 7.89 -49.61
C THR A 162 8.06 7.23 -48.50
N MET A 163 8.31 5.95 -48.19
CA MET A 163 7.65 5.26 -47.07
C MET A 163 8.17 5.75 -45.71
N ARG A 164 9.48 6.00 -45.59
CA ARG A 164 10.09 6.61 -44.40
C ARG A 164 9.51 7.98 -44.09
N ASP A 165 9.37 8.82 -45.10
CA ASP A 165 8.78 10.16 -44.95
C ASP A 165 7.35 10.07 -44.39
N VAL A 166 6.52 9.13 -44.89
CA VAL A 166 5.13 8.93 -44.41
C VAL A 166 5.08 8.44 -42.95
N ILE A 167 6.00 7.56 -42.53
CA ILE A 167 6.09 7.11 -41.12
C ILE A 167 6.61 8.24 -40.23
N ALA A 168 7.64 8.97 -40.65
CA ALA A 168 8.18 10.11 -39.91
C ALA A 168 7.12 11.22 -39.72
N ASP A 169 6.27 11.45 -40.72
CA ASP A 169 5.11 12.35 -40.62
C ASP A 169 4.05 11.84 -39.64
N PHE A 170 3.72 10.54 -39.69
CA PHE A 170 2.75 9.88 -38.80
C PHE A 170 3.19 9.98 -37.32
N ILE A 171 4.42 9.55 -37.03
CA ILE A 171 5.05 9.65 -35.71
C ILE A 171 5.23 11.11 -35.29
N GLY A 172 5.52 12.00 -36.25
CA GLY A 172 5.72 13.43 -36.03
C GLY A 172 4.47 14.17 -35.57
N GLU A 173 3.28 13.79 -36.03
CA GLU A 173 2.02 14.33 -35.51
C GLU A 173 1.71 13.81 -34.10
N GLU A 174 1.87 12.51 -33.83
CA GLU A 174 1.63 11.95 -32.48
C GLU A 174 2.60 12.52 -31.43
N LYS A 175 3.88 12.73 -31.79
CA LYS A 175 4.85 13.38 -30.89
C LYS A 175 4.47 14.83 -30.56
N LYS A 176 3.76 15.56 -31.42
CA LYS A 176 3.15 16.87 -31.07
C LYS A 176 1.95 16.69 -30.15
N LEU A 177 1.14 15.66 -30.39
CA LEU A 177 -0.09 15.38 -29.64
C LEU A 177 0.22 15.03 -28.17
N ILE A 178 1.32 14.33 -27.89
CA ILE A 178 1.83 14.11 -26.52
C ILE A 178 2.13 15.44 -25.80
N VAL A 179 2.80 16.39 -26.47
CA VAL A 179 3.16 17.67 -25.84
C VAL A 179 1.91 18.45 -25.42
N VAL A 180 0.86 18.45 -26.25
CA VAL A 180 -0.43 19.06 -25.92
C VAL A 180 -1.11 18.33 -24.76
N ARG A 181 -1.23 16.99 -24.84
CA ARG A 181 -1.87 16.16 -23.80
C ARG A 181 -1.19 16.29 -22.44
N ASN A 182 0.15 16.36 -22.41
CA ASN A 182 0.93 16.57 -21.18
C ASN A 182 0.74 17.98 -20.60
N GLN A 183 0.63 19.02 -21.44
CA GLN A 183 0.35 20.39 -20.97
C GLN A 183 -1.07 20.48 -20.40
N GLU A 184 -2.08 19.92 -21.06
CA GLU A 184 -3.45 19.87 -20.55
C GLU A 184 -3.55 19.11 -19.22
N GLN A 185 -2.75 18.04 -19.04
CA GLN A 185 -2.65 17.32 -17.77
C GLN A 185 -2.04 18.19 -16.66
N ALA A 186 -0.97 18.93 -16.93
CA ALA A 186 -0.34 19.85 -15.98
C ALA A 186 -1.24 21.05 -15.62
N ASP A 187 -1.94 21.61 -16.60
CA ASP A 187 -2.92 22.69 -16.40
C ASP A 187 -4.12 22.20 -15.59
N THR A 188 -4.62 20.99 -15.87
CA THR A 188 -5.68 20.34 -15.06
C THR A 188 -5.23 20.14 -13.62
N ALA A 189 -4.03 19.61 -13.40
CA ALA A 189 -3.50 19.33 -12.07
C ALA A 189 -3.27 20.62 -11.24
N SER A 190 -2.68 21.65 -11.86
CA SER A 190 -2.42 22.94 -11.19
C SER A 190 -3.70 23.70 -10.86
N ALA A 191 -4.68 23.76 -11.78
CA ALA A 191 -6.00 24.34 -11.53
C ALA A 191 -6.74 23.61 -10.39
N THR A 192 -6.66 22.28 -10.35
CA THR A 192 -7.29 21.46 -9.30
C THR A 192 -6.66 21.71 -7.94
N THR A 193 -5.32 21.77 -7.90
CA THR A 193 -4.55 22.10 -6.69
C THR A 193 -4.95 23.48 -6.15
N ALA A 194 -5.06 24.49 -7.02
CA ALA A 194 -5.50 25.83 -6.65
C ALA A 194 -6.95 25.85 -6.12
N ILE A 195 -7.88 25.16 -6.78
CA ILE A 195 -9.28 25.06 -6.36
C ILE A 195 -9.41 24.39 -4.99
N ILE A 196 -8.66 23.32 -4.72
CA ILE A 196 -8.68 22.63 -3.42
C ILE A 196 -8.17 23.54 -2.31
N TYR A 197 -7.03 24.20 -2.47
CA TYR A 197 -6.48 25.10 -1.43
C TYR A 197 -7.37 26.33 -1.19
N ILE A 198 -7.82 27.01 -2.25
CA ILE A 198 -8.67 28.20 -2.15
C ILE A 198 -10.04 27.83 -1.56
N GLY A 199 -10.67 26.75 -2.06
CA GLY A 199 -11.95 26.25 -1.59
C GLY A 199 -11.91 25.83 -0.11
N SER A 200 -10.87 25.10 0.31
CA SER A 200 -10.68 24.69 1.70
C SER A 200 -10.49 25.90 2.62
N THR A 201 -9.68 26.89 2.20
CA THR A 201 -9.47 28.14 2.95
C THR A 201 -10.78 28.91 3.14
N ILE A 202 -11.60 29.00 2.09
CA ILE A 202 -12.92 29.65 2.12
C ILE A 202 -13.88 28.88 3.04
N ALA A 203 -13.92 27.54 2.97
CA ALA A 203 -14.78 26.71 3.82
C ALA A 203 -14.43 26.85 5.31
N ILE A 204 -13.13 26.88 5.66
CA ILE A 204 -12.64 27.13 7.01
C ILE A 204 -13.05 28.54 7.49
N LEU A 205 -12.86 29.57 6.65
CA LEU A 205 -13.25 30.95 6.98
C LEU A 205 -14.76 31.06 7.27
N PHE A 206 -15.61 30.45 6.44
CA PHE A 206 -17.06 30.41 6.67
C PHE A 206 -17.42 29.65 7.94
N GLY A 207 -16.74 28.54 8.26
CA GLY A 207 -16.93 27.81 9.52
C GLY A 207 -16.62 28.67 10.76
N ILE A 208 -15.50 29.40 10.75
CA ILE A 208 -15.12 30.31 11.84
C ILE A 208 -16.14 31.44 12.00
N ILE A 209 -16.58 32.05 10.90
CA ILE A 209 -17.60 33.12 10.92
C ILE A 209 -18.95 32.59 11.44
N ALA A 210 -19.38 31.40 10.99
CA ALA A 210 -20.60 30.78 11.47
C ALA A 210 -20.55 30.49 12.98
N ALA A 211 -19.45 29.90 13.47
CA ALA A 211 -19.24 29.63 14.88
C ALA A 211 -19.31 30.91 15.73
N PHE A 212 -18.64 31.98 15.31
CA PHE A 212 -18.68 33.28 16.00
C PHE A 212 -20.11 33.84 16.12
N PHE A 213 -20.91 33.81 15.04
CA PHE A 213 -22.30 34.28 15.07
C PHE A 213 -23.22 33.38 15.90
N ILE A 214 -23.02 32.05 15.88
CA ILE A 214 -23.79 31.11 16.69
C ILE A 214 -23.52 31.34 18.18
N ILE A 215 -22.25 31.40 18.59
CA ILE A 215 -21.84 31.67 19.99
C ILE A 215 -22.43 33.00 20.46
N ARG A 216 -22.21 34.09 19.70
CA ARG A 216 -22.74 35.42 20.03
C ARG A 216 -24.26 35.42 20.21
N ASN A 217 -25.01 34.76 19.34
CA ASN A 217 -26.47 34.73 19.44
C ASN A 217 -26.98 33.87 20.61
N LEU A 218 -26.26 32.80 20.96
CA LEU A 218 -26.57 31.97 22.12
C LEU A 218 -26.41 32.76 23.44
N THR A 219 -25.27 33.45 23.63
CA THR A 219 -25.02 34.31 24.80
C THR A 219 -26.05 35.44 24.91
N GLN A 220 -26.47 36.04 23.79
CA GLN A 220 -27.53 37.05 23.79
C GLN A 220 -28.92 36.51 24.14
N THR A 221 -29.21 35.24 23.83
CA THR A 221 -30.52 34.63 24.13
C THR A 221 -30.63 34.20 25.61
N ILE A 222 -29.52 33.77 26.20
CA ILE A 222 -29.43 33.37 27.62
C ILE A 222 -29.33 34.62 28.54
N GLY A 223 -28.74 35.72 28.04
CA GLY A 223 -28.54 36.99 28.76
C GLY A 223 -27.16 37.08 29.43
N GLY A 224 -26.65 35.95 29.92
CA GLY A 224 -25.37 35.79 30.58
C GLY A 224 -24.61 34.54 30.13
N GLU A 225 -23.69 34.08 30.98
CA GLU A 225 -22.96 32.84 30.77
C GLU A 225 -23.84 31.62 31.12
N PRO A 226 -23.80 30.50 30.38
CA PRO A 226 -24.75 29.39 30.58
C PRO A 226 -24.70 28.77 31.98
N SER A 227 -23.51 28.70 32.58
CA SER A 227 -23.27 28.24 33.96
C SER A 227 -24.04 29.06 35.00
N TYR A 228 -24.01 30.40 34.87
CA TYR A 228 -24.72 31.32 35.76
C TYR A 228 -26.25 31.15 35.67
N ALA A 229 -26.78 30.94 34.46
CA ALA A 229 -28.21 30.67 34.28
C ALA A 229 -28.65 29.39 35.01
N THR A 230 -27.87 28.30 34.91
CA THR A 230 -28.13 27.06 35.68
C THR A 230 -28.07 27.28 37.19
N ALA A 231 -27.11 28.08 37.68
CA ALA A 231 -27.00 28.42 39.10
C ALA A 231 -28.12 29.34 39.63
N VAL A 232 -28.85 30.04 38.75
CA VAL A 232 -30.09 30.77 39.10
C VAL A 232 -31.30 29.84 39.07
N ILE A 233 -31.33 28.82 38.20
CA ILE A 233 -32.38 27.80 38.16
C ILE A 233 -32.44 26.99 39.46
N SER A 234 -31.29 26.53 39.98
CA SER A 234 -31.26 25.75 41.25
C SER A 234 -31.84 26.57 42.40
N ARG A 235 -31.25 27.73 42.73
CA ARG A 235 -31.68 28.56 43.88
C ARG A 235 -33.18 28.88 43.91
N ILE A 236 -33.82 29.07 42.75
CA ILE A 236 -35.28 29.29 42.66
C ILE A 236 -36.08 27.99 42.89
N ALA A 237 -35.60 26.84 42.44
CA ALA A 237 -36.19 25.53 42.76
C ALA A 237 -36.01 25.15 44.24
N ASP A 238 -34.86 25.51 44.82
CA ASP A 238 -34.46 25.27 46.22
C ASP A 238 -35.14 26.25 47.20
N GLY A 239 -36.13 27.03 46.74
CA GLY A 239 -36.94 27.94 47.56
C GLY A 239 -36.28 29.26 47.98
N GLN A 240 -35.05 29.52 47.57
CA GLN A 240 -34.25 30.68 47.97
C GLN A 240 -34.60 31.92 47.13
N LEU A 241 -35.76 32.53 47.43
CA LEU A 241 -36.34 33.61 46.62
C LEU A 241 -35.81 35.03 46.91
N ASP A 242 -34.97 35.21 47.95
CA ASP A 242 -34.57 36.54 48.42
C ASP A 242 -33.32 37.13 47.73
N GLU A 243 -32.42 36.32 47.16
CA GLU A 243 -31.30 36.84 46.35
C GLU A 243 -31.77 37.44 45.03
N GLU A 244 -31.18 38.57 44.60
CA GLU A 244 -31.54 39.23 43.35
C GLU A 244 -30.78 38.66 42.14
N VAL A 245 -31.53 38.27 41.11
CA VAL A 245 -30.98 37.83 39.83
C VAL A 245 -30.38 39.02 39.10
N GLU A 246 -29.07 38.97 38.84
CA GLU A 246 -28.40 39.98 38.01
C GLU A 246 -28.73 39.77 36.53
N THR A 247 -29.07 40.87 35.87
CA THR A 247 -29.44 40.94 34.45
C THR A 247 -28.81 42.18 33.84
N LYS A 248 -28.44 42.13 32.56
CA LYS A 248 -27.90 43.31 31.87
C LYS A 248 -28.93 44.44 31.85
N GLU A 249 -28.44 45.67 31.97
CA GLU A 249 -29.28 46.87 32.08
C GLU A 249 -30.22 46.99 30.87
N GLY A 250 -31.53 47.00 31.13
CA GLY A 250 -32.58 47.03 30.10
C GLY A 250 -33.01 45.69 29.50
N ASP A 251 -32.44 44.55 29.92
CA ASP A 251 -32.86 43.24 29.43
C ASP A 251 -34.17 42.77 30.06
N THR A 252 -35.21 42.62 29.23
CA THR A 252 -36.54 42.13 29.60
C THR A 252 -36.94 40.87 28.82
N THR A 253 -35.99 40.25 28.10
CA THR A 253 -36.30 39.25 27.06
C THR A 253 -35.45 37.97 27.11
N SER A 254 -34.31 37.97 27.81
CA SER A 254 -33.52 36.75 28.00
C SER A 254 -34.15 35.77 28.99
N LEU A 255 -33.60 34.56 29.04
CA LEU A 255 -33.98 33.55 30.03
C LEU A 255 -33.83 34.08 31.47
N LEU A 256 -32.71 34.73 31.79
CA LEU A 256 -32.46 35.32 33.12
C LEU A 256 -33.49 36.40 33.48
N ALA A 257 -33.91 37.23 32.53
CA ALA A 257 -34.95 38.25 32.76
C ALA A 257 -36.32 37.61 33.07
N ALA A 258 -36.71 36.55 32.36
CA ALA A 258 -37.95 35.82 32.62
C ALA A 258 -37.96 35.14 34.00
N MET A 259 -36.81 34.66 34.46
CA MET A 259 -36.67 34.05 35.79
C MET A 259 -36.79 35.04 36.94
N LYS A 260 -36.33 36.28 36.74
CA LYS A 260 -36.49 37.38 37.71
C LYS A 260 -37.97 37.71 37.99
N ASP A 261 -38.81 37.66 36.96
CA ASP A 261 -40.27 37.83 37.04
C ASP A 261 -40.98 36.61 37.67
N MET A 262 -40.55 35.37 37.34
CA MET A 262 -41.08 34.16 37.97
C MET A 262 -40.87 34.15 39.48
N ARG A 263 -39.65 34.47 39.94
CA ARG A 263 -39.28 34.59 41.36
C ARG A 263 -40.21 35.55 42.12
N GLN A 264 -40.51 36.71 41.52
CA GLN A 264 -41.39 37.73 42.13
C GLN A 264 -42.80 37.18 42.38
N LYS A 265 -43.40 36.51 41.39
CA LYS A 265 -44.77 35.96 41.46
C LYS A 265 -44.92 34.78 42.42
N LEU A 266 -43.83 34.08 42.75
CA LEU A 266 -43.82 33.04 43.78
C LEU A 266 -43.87 33.67 45.19
N ARG A 267 -43.14 34.77 45.42
CA ARG A 267 -43.12 35.50 46.69
C ARG A 267 -44.51 36.03 47.07
N ASP A 268 -45.25 36.56 46.09
CA ASP A 268 -46.56 37.18 46.31
C ASP A 268 -47.68 36.16 46.62
N ARG A 269 -47.48 34.86 46.36
CA ARG A 269 -48.48 33.80 46.60
C ARG A 269 -48.43 33.14 47.98
N ALA A 270 -47.43 33.45 48.80
CA ALA A 270 -47.20 32.75 50.07
C ALA A 270 -48.09 33.21 51.26
N ALA A 271 -49.09 34.05 51.02
CA ALA A 271 -49.68 34.91 52.08
C ALA A 271 -51.17 34.67 52.45
N GLU A 272 -51.92 33.80 51.74
CA GLU A 272 -53.40 33.92 51.70
C GLU A 272 -54.22 32.83 52.42
N ASP A 273 -53.63 31.75 52.94
CA ASP A 273 -54.38 30.57 53.45
C ASP A 273 -54.48 30.45 54.99
N LYS A 274 -55.69 30.70 55.56
CA LYS A 274 -56.32 29.97 56.72
C LYS A 274 -57.58 30.65 57.31
N ARG A 275 -58.74 29.94 57.32
CA ARG A 275 -59.72 29.86 58.45
C ARG A 275 -61.03 29.10 58.13
N MET A 276 -61.46 28.17 59.01
CA MET A 276 -62.82 28.07 59.66
C MET A 276 -62.94 26.80 60.55
N ILE A 277 -63.96 26.74 61.43
CA ILE A 277 -64.10 25.82 62.61
C ILE A 277 -65.60 25.44 62.86
N ALA A 278 -65.85 24.40 63.68
CA ALA A 278 -67.11 23.91 64.33
C ALA A 278 -67.73 22.65 63.66
N GLU A 279 -68.43 21.72 64.34
CA GLU A 279 -69.03 21.62 65.71
C GLU A 279 -69.08 20.08 66.11
N THR A 280 -69.56 19.49 67.23
CA THR A 280 -70.29 19.83 68.50
C THR A 280 -69.82 18.87 69.63
N SER A 281 -70.57 18.65 70.74
CA SER A 281 -70.15 17.80 71.90
C SER A 281 -71.30 17.11 72.68
N ARG A 282 -70.98 16.04 73.43
CA ARG A 282 -71.80 15.38 74.48
C ARG A 282 -70.93 14.90 75.66
N ILE A 283 -70.21 15.82 76.31
CA ILE A 283 -69.18 15.49 77.29
C ILE A 283 -69.62 15.80 78.74
N LYS A 284 -69.75 14.75 79.56
CA LYS A 284 -69.51 14.83 81.02
C LYS A 284 -69.13 13.47 81.65
N THR A 285 -69.91 12.41 81.39
CA THR A 285 -69.64 11.05 81.93
C THR A 285 -68.54 10.29 81.19
N ALA A 286 -68.08 10.78 80.04
CA ALA A 286 -67.07 10.12 79.21
C ALA A 286 -65.63 10.57 79.51
N LEU A 287 -65.40 11.42 80.52
CA LEU A 287 -64.14 12.17 80.67
C LEU A 287 -63.26 11.68 81.84
N ASP A 288 -63.86 11.06 82.85
CA ASP A 288 -63.16 10.54 84.04
C ASP A 288 -62.36 9.25 83.76
N SER A 289 -62.57 8.61 82.60
CA SER A 289 -61.98 7.30 82.26
C SER A 289 -61.14 7.32 80.97
N VAL A 290 -60.59 8.48 80.59
CA VAL A 290 -59.86 8.68 79.33
C VAL A 290 -58.48 9.27 79.62
N THR A 291 -57.45 8.80 78.91
CA THR A 291 -56.04 9.21 79.06
C THR A 291 -55.73 10.60 78.51
N ALA A 292 -56.71 11.30 77.93
CA ALA A 292 -56.59 12.70 77.55
C ALA A 292 -56.61 13.56 78.82
N ASN A 293 -55.63 14.47 78.96
CA ASN A 293 -55.53 15.34 80.12
C ASN A 293 -56.54 16.48 79.96
N VAL A 294 -57.62 16.54 80.75
CA VAL A 294 -58.67 17.56 80.56
C VAL A 294 -58.99 18.31 81.86
N MET A 295 -58.94 19.64 81.77
CA MET A 295 -59.25 20.59 82.84
C MET A 295 -60.38 21.53 82.40
N MET A 296 -61.21 22.00 83.33
CA MET A 296 -62.27 22.98 83.09
C MET A 296 -62.26 24.08 84.16
N ALA A 297 -62.34 25.33 83.72
CA ALA A 297 -62.58 26.48 84.57
C ALA A 297 -63.97 27.08 84.32
N ASP A 298 -64.55 27.69 85.36
CA ASP A 298 -65.82 28.42 85.31
C ASP A 298 -65.67 29.81 84.64
N ALA A 299 -66.77 30.58 84.62
CA ALA A 299 -66.79 31.95 84.10
C ALA A 299 -65.92 32.92 84.93
N ASP A 300 -65.79 32.69 86.24
CA ASP A 300 -64.93 33.46 87.16
C ASP A 300 -63.45 33.03 87.10
N ARG A 301 -63.12 32.08 86.21
CA ARG A 301 -61.79 31.50 85.94
C ARG A 301 -61.24 30.60 87.04
N ASN A 302 -62.08 30.04 87.90
CA ASN A 302 -61.68 29.04 88.90
C ASN A 302 -61.79 27.63 88.31
N ILE A 303 -60.84 26.76 88.61
CA ILE A 303 -60.80 25.38 88.11
C ILE A 303 -61.84 24.54 88.86
N VAL A 304 -62.94 24.24 88.18
CA VAL A 304 -64.09 23.49 88.73
C VAL A 304 -64.03 21.99 88.47
N TYR A 305 -63.19 21.57 87.53
CA TYR A 305 -62.96 20.15 87.21
C TYR A 305 -61.56 19.95 86.61
N ALA A 306 -60.93 18.83 86.95
CA ALA A 306 -59.73 18.31 86.32
C ALA A 306 -59.78 16.78 86.47
N ASN A 307 -59.50 16.03 85.40
CA ASN A 307 -59.40 14.57 85.49
C ASN A 307 -58.03 14.13 86.05
N ASP A 308 -57.95 12.90 86.56
CA ASP A 308 -56.73 12.39 87.22
C ASP A 308 -55.51 12.46 86.28
N ALA A 309 -55.72 12.22 84.97
CA ALA A 309 -54.68 12.32 83.94
C ALA A 309 -54.02 13.71 83.89
N VAL A 310 -54.78 14.81 83.85
CA VAL A 310 -54.19 16.16 83.83
C VAL A 310 -53.52 16.53 85.14
N ILE A 311 -54.02 16.02 86.26
CA ILE A 311 -53.41 16.26 87.58
C ILE A 311 -52.05 15.55 87.65
N ASP A 312 -51.96 14.27 87.26
CA ASP A 312 -50.69 13.54 87.29
C ASP A 312 -49.68 14.03 86.25
N THR A 313 -50.12 14.39 85.04
CA THR A 313 -49.25 15.01 84.02
C THR A 313 -48.67 16.35 84.51
N LEU A 314 -49.51 17.23 85.08
CA LEU A 314 -49.06 18.52 85.62
C LEU A 314 -48.24 18.37 86.91
N ARG A 315 -48.46 17.30 87.70
CA ARG A 315 -47.66 16.94 88.88
C ARG A 315 -46.27 16.47 88.47
N ALA A 316 -46.16 15.59 87.47
CA ALA A 316 -44.88 15.14 86.92
C ALA A 316 -44.08 16.28 86.26
N ALA A 317 -44.77 17.20 85.58
CA ALA A 317 -44.16 18.37 84.94
C ALA A 317 -43.96 19.58 85.88
N ALA A 318 -44.29 19.49 87.17
CA ALA A 318 -44.39 20.68 88.04
C ALA A 318 -43.09 21.48 88.16
N ASP A 319 -41.94 20.83 88.29
CA ASP A 319 -40.64 21.49 88.42
C ASP A 319 -40.09 22.01 87.07
N ASP A 320 -40.57 21.49 85.94
CA ASP A 320 -40.38 22.11 84.63
C ASP A 320 -41.21 23.40 84.53
N ILE A 321 -42.52 23.29 84.77
CA ILE A 321 -43.49 24.39 84.63
C ILE A 321 -43.11 25.58 85.55
N ARG A 322 -42.59 25.31 86.75
CA ARG A 322 -42.07 26.32 87.70
C ARG A 322 -40.97 27.22 87.14
N LYS A 323 -40.22 26.79 86.10
CA LYS A 323 -39.20 27.61 85.43
C LYS A 323 -39.82 28.82 84.72
N ASP A 324 -41.02 28.67 84.19
CA ASP A 324 -41.80 29.73 83.54
C ASP A 324 -42.85 30.38 84.46
N LEU A 325 -43.33 29.64 85.46
CA LEU A 325 -44.44 29.99 86.35
C LEU A 325 -44.10 29.67 87.82
N PRO A 326 -43.29 30.49 88.52
CA PRO A 326 -42.71 30.14 89.82
C PRO A 326 -43.71 29.81 90.94
N ASN A 327 -44.94 30.34 90.85
CA ASN A 327 -46.00 30.11 91.83
C ASN A 327 -46.79 28.80 91.57
N PHE A 328 -46.41 28.00 90.56
CA PHE A 328 -47.17 26.82 90.16
C PHE A 328 -47.15 25.69 91.21
N ASN A 329 -48.33 25.19 91.55
CA ASN A 329 -48.53 24.09 92.49
C ASN A 329 -49.67 23.15 92.05
N PRO A 330 -49.39 21.87 91.74
CA PRO A 330 -50.42 20.91 91.30
C PRO A 330 -51.45 20.58 92.40
N GLU A 331 -51.06 20.59 93.68
CA GLU A 331 -51.95 20.21 94.79
C GLU A 331 -52.99 21.29 95.15
N THR A 332 -52.90 22.48 94.55
CA THR A 332 -53.88 23.58 94.72
C THR A 332 -54.52 23.98 93.39
N LEU A 333 -54.64 23.05 92.45
CA LEU A 333 -55.34 23.26 91.17
C LEU A 333 -56.85 23.41 91.37
N MET A 334 -57.50 22.43 92.00
CA MET A 334 -58.97 22.44 92.17
C MET A 334 -59.42 23.60 93.06
N GLY A 335 -60.31 24.44 92.54
CA GLY A 335 -60.74 25.70 93.16
C GLY A 335 -59.73 26.86 93.04
N GLY A 336 -58.55 26.64 92.47
CA GLY A 336 -57.59 27.69 92.14
C GLY A 336 -57.94 28.41 90.84
N SER A 337 -57.50 29.66 90.67
CA SER A 337 -57.74 30.42 89.42
C SER A 337 -56.72 30.06 88.33
N ILE A 338 -57.18 29.91 87.07
CA ILE A 338 -56.29 29.69 85.93
C ILE A 338 -55.38 30.88 85.62
N ASP A 339 -55.58 32.04 86.24
CA ASP A 339 -54.67 33.19 86.13
C ASP A 339 -53.23 32.83 86.57
N GLN A 340 -53.05 31.84 87.45
CA GLN A 340 -51.73 31.34 87.88
C GLN A 340 -50.90 30.69 86.76
N PHE A 341 -51.52 30.30 85.64
CA PHE A 341 -50.84 29.71 84.48
C PHE A 341 -50.33 30.75 83.46
N HIS A 342 -50.61 32.04 83.65
CA HIS A 342 -50.52 33.02 82.57
C HIS A 342 -49.66 34.23 82.94
N LYS A 343 -48.64 34.52 82.11
CA LYS A 343 -47.70 35.64 82.33
C LYS A 343 -48.33 37.03 82.20
N ASN A 344 -49.54 37.14 81.62
CA ASN A 344 -50.34 38.37 81.59
C ASN A 344 -51.85 38.02 81.61
N PRO A 345 -52.45 37.72 82.78
CA PRO A 345 -53.81 37.19 82.86
C PRO A 345 -54.88 38.05 82.17
N GLN A 346 -54.71 39.38 82.12
CA GLN A 346 -55.64 40.28 81.41
C GLN A 346 -55.72 40.01 79.91
N HIS A 347 -54.66 39.50 79.29
CA HIS A 347 -54.68 39.09 77.88
C HIS A 347 -55.53 37.82 77.70
N GLN A 348 -55.34 36.81 78.56
CA GLN A 348 -56.15 35.60 78.53
C GLN A 348 -57.61 35.85 78.91
N VAL A 349 -57.92 36.79 79.82
CA VAL A 349 -59.31 37.23 80.06
C VAL A 349 -59.95 37.71 78.75
N GLN A 350 -59.35 38.69 78.07
CA GLN A 350 -59.91 39.23 76.82
C GLN A 350 -59.96 38.20 75.67
N MET A 351 -58.99 37.28 75.61
CA MET A 351 -58.97 36.18 74.63
C MET A 351 -60.10 35.19 74.91
N LEU A 352 -60.24 34.75 76.16
CA LEU A 352 -61.27 33.81 76.57
C LEU A 352 -62.65 34.41 76.40
N GLU A 353 -62.91 35.63 76.88
CA GLU A 353 -64.19 36.34 76.73
C GLU A 353 -64.67 36.42 75.28
N ARG A 354 -63.76 36.60 74.33
CA ARG A 354 -64.06 36.71 72.88
C ARG A 354 -64.06 35.38 72.14
N MET A 355 -63.80 34.25 72.81
CA MET A 355 -63.67 32.94 72.16
C MET A 355 -65.04 32.31 71.91
N THR A 356 -65.44 32.22 70.64
CA THR A 356 -66.73 31.65 70.19
C THR A 356 -66.65 30.19 69.70
N GLY A 357 -65.48 29.56 69.74
CA GLY A 357 -65.29 28.17 69.29
C GLY A 357 -63.90 27.61 69.61
N THR A 358 -63.65 26.37 69.18
CA THR A 358 -62.41 25.61 69.46
C THR A 358 -61.15 26.35 69.04
N THR A 359 -60.30 26.71 70.00
CA THR A 359 -58.94 27.22 69.74
C THR A 359 -57.93 26.11 69.98
N ARG A 360 -57.31 25.62 68.90
CA ARG A 360 -56.12 24.76 68.98
C ARG A 360 -54.87 25.62 68.97
N THR A 361 -53.96 25.40 69.92
CA THR A 361 -52.67 26.10 69.99
C THR A 361 -51.58 25.14 70.46
N LYS A 362 -50.32 25.44 70.11
CA LYS A 362 -49.15 24.80 70.72
C LYS A 362 -48.45 25.85 71.58
N ILE A 363 -48.07 25.49 72.80
CA ILE A 363 -47.25 26.33 73.67
C ILE A 363 -46.01 25.55 74.11
N VAL A 364 -44.93 26.28 74.41
CA VAL A 364 -43.81 25.74 75.18
C VAL A 364 -43.91 26.31 76.58
N VAL A 365 -43.89 25.44 77.59
CA VAL A 365 -43.94 25.82 79.02
C VAL A 365 -43.02 24.91 79.82
N GLY A 366 -42.10 25.50 80.59
CA GLY A 366 -41.06 24.77 81.32
C GLY A 366 -40.01 24.09 80.43
N GLY A 367 -40.00 24.38 79.12
CA GLY A 367 -39.28 23.63 78.09
C GLY A 367 -40.04 22.44 77.50
N ARG A 368 -41.31 22.23 77.87
CA ARG A 368 -42.17 21.14 77.37
C ARG A 368 -43.12 21.64 76.28
N HIS A 369 -43.29 20.88 75.21
CA HIS A 369 -44.15 21.22 74.06
C HIS A 369 -45.56 20.67 74.28
N MET A 370 -46.46 21.52 74.79
CA MET A 370 -47.86 21.17 75.00
C MET A 370 -48.70 21.53 73.76
N SER A 371 -49.49 20.58 73.27
CA SER A 371 -50.62 20.84 72.39
C SER A 371 -51.87 21.07 73.24
N LEU A 372 -52.53 22.23 73.08
CA LEU A 372 -53.73 22.59 73.84
C LEU A 372 -54.93 22.73 72.91
N ILE A 373 -56.05 22.11 73.29
CA ILE A 373 -57.35 22.27 72.62
C ILE A 373 -58.32 22.93 73.59
N VAL A 374 -58.51 24.24 73.43
CA VAL A 374 -59.31 25.09 74.31
C VAL A 374 -60.71 25.27 73.71
N ASN A 375 -61.76 25.00 74.48
CA ASN A 375 -63.16 25.04 74.05
C ASN A 375 -64.01 25.84 75.04
N PRO A 376 -64.78 26.87 74.61
CA PRO A 376 -65.77 27.50 75.47
C PRO A 376 -66.92 26.53 75.73
N VAL A 377 -67.45 26.50 76.96
CA VAL A 377 -68.60 25.65 77.32
C VAL A 377 -69.79 26.54 77.67
N HIS A 378 -70.94 26.18 77.11
CA HIS A 378 -72.22 26.86 77.29
C HIS A 378 -73.25 25.90 77.90
N ASP A 379 -74.27 26.43 78.57
CA ASP A 379 -75.44 25.69 79.02
C ASP A 379 -76.51 25.55 77.91
N GLU A 380 -77.60 24.86 78.23
CA GLU A 380 -78.71 24.60 77.30
C GLU A 380 -79.50 25.87 76.92
N ASP A 381 -79.39 26.94 77.70
CA ASP A 381 -79.93 28.27 77.42
C ASP A 381 -78.95 29.15 76.60
N GLY A 382 -77.76 28.64 76.29
CA GLY A 382 -76.72 29.31 75.50
C GLY A 382 -75.82 30.27 76.28
N ASN A 383 -75.96 30.37 77.61
CA ASN A 383 -75.08 31.18 78.43
C ASN A 383 -73.75 30.45 78.63
N ARG A 384 -72.65 31.19 78.74
CA ARG A 384 -71.34 30.57 78.95
C ARG A 384 -71.14 30.19 80.42
N ILE A 385 -70.93 28.90 80.66
CA ILE A 385 -70.66 28.34 81.99
C ILE A 385 -69.17 28.11 82.28
N GLY A 386 -68.30 28.15 81.25
CA GLY A 386 -66.87 28.03 81.46
C GLY A 386 -66.01 27.86 80.21
N THR A 387 -64.85 27.24 80.41
CA THR A 387 -63.89 26.84 79.36
C THR A 387 -63.25 25.51 79.73
N VAL A 388 -63.28 24.55 78.80
CA VAL A 388 -62.53 23.28 78.87
C VAL A 388 -61.21 23.44 78.12
N VAL A 389 -60.14 22.84 78.63
CA VAL A 389 -58.86 22.70 77.94
C VAL A 389 -58.35 21.27 78.06
N GLU A 390 -58.10 20.67 76.90
CA GLU A 390 -57.37 19.41 76.75
C GLU A 390 -55.87 19.72 76.56
N TRP A 391 -55.00 18.98 77.25
CA TRP A 391 -53.54 19.07 77.17
C TRP A 391 -52.96 17.75 76.63
N ASP A 392 -52.09 17.84 75.65
CA ASP A 392 -51.38 16.70 75.07
C ASP A 392 -49.88 17.02 75.04
N ASP A 393 -49.10 16.32 75.86
CA ASP A 393 -47.64 16.49 75.89
C ASP A 393 -47.05 15.84 74.64
N LYS A 394 -46.41 16.66 73.80
CA LYS A 394 -45.76 16.26 72.55
C LYS A 394 -44.26 16.49 72.57
N THR A 395 -43.66 16.67 73.76
CA THR A 395 -42.24 16.98 73.94
C THR A 395 -41.32 15.85 73.47
N ALA A 396 -41.75 14.59 73.62
CA ALA A 396 -40.99 13.45 73.14
C ALA A 396 -41.06 13.36 71.61
N GLU A 397 -42.25 13.43 71.04
CA GLU A 397 -42.48 13.31 69.60
C GLU A 397 -41.86 14.46 68.81
N VAL A 398 -41.93 15.71 69.31
CA VAL A 398 -41.28 16.85 68.64
C VAL A 398 -39.76 16.73 68.67
N ARG A 399 -39.15 16.41 69.83
CA ARG A 399 -37.69 16.23 69.91
C ARG A 399 -37.21 15.12 68.98
N ILE A 400 -37.93 14.00 68.92
CA ILE A 400 -37.56 12.87 68.07
C ILE A 400 -37.78 13.22 66.58
N GLN A 401 -38.81 14.00 66.24
CA GLN A 401 -38.97 14.50 64.87
C GLN A 401 -37.81 15.41 64.48
N GLU A 402 -37.40 16.35 65.33
CA GLU A 402 -36.26 17.24 65.09
C GLU A 402 -34.93 16.46 64.96
N GLU A 403 -34.70 15.43 65.80
CA GLU A 403 -33.55 14.53 65.67
C GLU A 403 -33.57 13.73 64.34
N MET A 404 -34.74 13.25 63.91
CA MET A 404 -34.89 12.51 62.65
C MET A 404 -34.76 13.41 61.42
N ASP A 405 -35.39 14.59 61.43
CA ASP A 405 -35.36 15.55 60.31
C ASP A 405 -33.91 16.03 60.06
N ASN A 406 -33.12 16.26 61.12
CA ASN A 406 -31.69 16.61 61.02
C ASN A 406 -30.85 15.49 60.39
N ILE A 407 -31.08 14.23 60.79
CA ILE A 407 -30.30 13.08 60.28
C ILE A 407 -30.72 12.70 58.85
N ILE A 408 -32.00 12.90 58.50
CA ILE A 408 -32.48 12.76 57.12
C ILE A 408 -31.88 13.87 56.24
N ALA A 409 -31.77 15.11 56.73
CA ALA A 409 -31.07 16.19 56.02
C ALA A 409 -29.59 15.85 55.79
N ALA A 410 -28.86 15.48 56.83
CA ALA A 410 -27.45 15.06 56.74
C ALA A 410 -27.25 13.93 55.71
N ALA A 411 -28.09 12.89 55.76
CA ALA A 411 -28.02 11.76 54.83
C ALA A 411 -28.38 12.14 53.37
N ASN A 412 -29.27 13.12 53.17
CA ASN A 412 -29.58 13.66 51.83
C ASN A 412 -28.41 14.49 51.27
N ASP A 413 -27.71 15.24 52.14
CA ASP A 413 -26.50 16.01 51.80
C ASP A 413 -25.24 15.10 51.66
N GLY A 414 -25.38 13.79 51.93
CA GLY A 414 -24.35 12.77 51.75
C GLY A 414 -23.55 12.42 53.02
N ASP A 415 -23.82 13.07 54.15
CA ASP A 415 -23.23 12.71 55.44
C ASP A 415 -23.97 11.52 56.07
N LEU A 416 -23.36 10.35 55.94
CA LEU A 416 -23.85 9.10 56.52
C LEU A 416 -23.15 8.75 57.86
N SER A 417 -22.54 9.73 58.55
CA SER A 417 -21.84 9.54 59.83
C SER A 417 -22.71 9.82 61.07
N GLU A 418 -23.72 10.68 60.96
CA GLU A 418 -24.60 11.08 62.07
C GLU A 418 -25.56 9.98 62.55
N ARG A 419 -25.87 9.93 63.86
CA ARG A 419 -26.63 8.83 64.50
C ARG A 419 -27.58 9.30 65.60
N ILE A 420 -28.78 8.72 65.66
CA ILE A 420 -29.74 8.99 66.74
C ILE A 420 -29.23 8.38 68.06
N ASN A 421 -29.21 9.18 69.13
CA ASN A 421 -28.90 8.68 70.47
C ASN A 421 -30.03 7.78 71.00
N LEU A 422 -29.68 6.60 71.51
CA LEU A 422 -30.62 5.58 71.98
C LEU A 422 -30.86 5.61 73.51
N SER A 423 -30.18 6.52 74.23
CA SER A 423 -30.09 6.49 75.70
C SER A 423 -31.31 7.11 76.41
N ASP A 424 -32.10 7.91 75.69
CA ASP A 424 -33.26 8.66 76.17
C ASP A 424 -34.59 8.19 75.56
N LYS A 425 -34.58 7.03 74.88
CA LYS A 425 -35.68 6.54 74.03
C LYS A 425 -36.07 5.11 74.40
N ASP A 426 -37.38 4.86 74.41
CA ASP A 426 -37.98 3.56 74.75
C ASP A 426 -39.00 3.12 73.69
N GLY A 427 -39.37 1.83 73.75
CA GLY A 427 -40.44 1.25 72.93
C GLY A 427 -40.23 1.45 71.42
N PHE A 428 -41.28 1.93 70.74
CA PHE A 428 -41.29 2.15 69.29
C PHE A 428 -40.18 3.08 68.82
N PHE A 429 -39.96 4.20 69.51
CA PHE A 429 -38.97 5.20 69.08
C PHE A 429 -37.54 4.68 69.16
N LYS A 430 -37.24 3.84 70.15
CA LYS A 430 -35.96 3.14 70.24
C LYS A 430 -35.74 2.21 69.05
N GLN A 431 -36.73 1.36 68.74
CA GLN A 431 -36.66 0.42 67.61
C GLN A 431 -36.52 1.14 66.25
N LEU A 432 -37.21 2.27 66.07
CA LEU A 432 -37.10 3.12 64.89
C LEU A 432 -35.69 3.74 64.76
N SER A 433 -35.13 4.21 65.88
CA SER A 433 -33.80 4.81 65.94
C SER A 433 -32.68 3.77 65.70
N GLU A 434 -32.80 2.58 66.30
CA GLU A 434 -31.92 1.43 66.06
C GLU A 434 -31.97 0.99 64.59
N GLY A 435 -33.16 0.96 64.00
CA GLY A 435 -33.36 0.66 62.58
C GLY A 435 -32.72 1.68 61.64
N LEU A 436 -32.90 2.99 61.90
CA LEU A 436 -32.29 4.05 61.09
C LEU A 436 -30.76 4.04 61.21
N ASN A 437 -30.22 3.95 62.42
CA ASN A 437 -28.77 3.85 62.64
C ASN A 437 -28.18 2.63 61.91
N THR A 438 -28.83 1.46 61.98
CA THR A 438 -28.39 0.24 61.27
C THR A 438 -28.43 0.41 59.75
N LEU A 439 -29.43 1.11 59.21
CA LEU A 439 -29.51 1.43 57.79
C LEU A 439 -28.38 2.38 57.36
N LEU A 440 -28.11 3.43 58.15
CA LEU A 440 -27.01 4.36 57.90
C LEU A 440 -25.64 3.68 57.99
N ASP A 441 -25.41 2.81 58.97
CA ASP A 441 -24.17 2.03 59.09
C ASP A 441 -23.90 1.16 57.85
N LYS A 442 -24.94 0.50 57.33
CA LYS A 442 -24.82 -0.38 56.15
C LYS A 442 -24.70 0.40 54.84
N THR A 443 -25.43 1.50 54.68
CA THR A 443 -25.29 2.37 53.50
C THR A 443 -23.93 3.08 53.51
N SER A 444 -23.48 3.59 54.67
CA SER A 444 -22.18 4.25 54.86
C SER A 444 -21.03 3.30 54.52
N SER A 445 -21.04 2.07 55.05
CA SER A 445 -20.03 1.05 54.74
C SER A 445 -20.01 0.73 53.24
N PHE A 446 -21.17 0.54 52.62
CA PHE A 446 -21.28 0.21 51.21
C PHE A 446 -20.79 1.34 50.29
N VAL A 447 -21.17 2.58 50.59
CA VAL A 447 -20.72 3.77 49.84
C VAL A 447 -19.21 3.99 50.04
N HIS A 448 -18.67 3.74 51.23
CA HIS A 448 -17.24 3.85 51.51
C HIS A 448 -16.40 2.81 50.77
N ASP A 449 -16.81 1.53 50.81
CA ASP A 449 -16.16 0.44 50.07
C ASP A 449 -16.16 0.71 48.55
N MET A 450 -17.29 1.19 48.02
CA MET A 450 -17.44 1.56 46.61
C MET A 450 -16.59 2.80 46.25
N GLY A 451 -16.48 3.76 47.17
CA GLY A 451 -15.61 4.92 47.06
C GLY A 451 -14.14 4.54 46.94
N GLN A 452 -13.61 3.77 47.90
CA GLN A 452 -12.22 3.27 47.85
C GLN A 452 -11.94 2.46 46.57
N MET A 453 -12.90 1.65 46.12
CA MET A 453 -12.75 0.88 44.89
C MET A 453 -12.61 1.77 43.66
N PHE A 454 -13.43 2.82 43.52
CA PHE A 454 -13.29 3.78 42.43
C PHE A 454 -12.06 4.68 42.56
N GLU A 455 -11.64 5.01 43.79
CA GLU A 455 -10.40 5.73 44.08
C GLU A 455 -9.19 4.95 43.54
N HIS A 456 -9.03 3.69 43.96
CA HIS A 456 -8.00 2.78 43.43
C HIS A 456 -8.05 2.62 41.90
N MET A 457 -9.25 2.41 41.33
CA MET A 457 -9.40 2.36 39.86
C MET A 457 -8.94 3.65 39.17
N SER A 458 -9.13 4.82 39.79
CA SER A 458 -8.70 6.11 39.24
C SER A 458 -7.19 6.36 39.35
N GLU A 459 -6.54 5.77 40.36
CA GLU A 459 -5.08 5.71 40.51
C GLU A 459 -4.42 4.65 39.60
N GLY A 460 -5.24 3.84 38.89
CA GLY A 460 -4.77 2.74 38.04
C GLY A 460 -4.63 1.40 38.75
N ASP A 461 -4.92 1.30 40.04
CA ASP A 461 -4.85 0.04 40.79
C ASP A 461 -6.09 -0.83 40.56
N LEU A 462 -5.89 -1.91 39.80
CA LEU A 462 -6.91 -2.92 39.48
C LEU A 462 -6.69 -4.20 40.29
N THR A 463 -5.99 -4.10 41.43
CA THR A 463 -5.67 -5.23 42.31
C THR A 463 -6.60 -5.31 43.53
N ASN A 464 -7.29 -4.22 43.85
CA ASN A 464 -8.20 -4.12 44.98
C ASN A 464 -9.65 -4.46 44.59
N THR A 465 -10.36 -5.15 45.48
CA THR A 465 -11.76 -5.56 45.32
C THR A 465 -12.50 -5.50 46.66
N ILE A 466 -13.81 -5.26 46.63
CA ILE A 466 -14.61 -5.14 47.85
C ILE A 466 -14.82 -6.54 48.45
N SER A 467 -14.26 -6.75 49.63
CA SER A 467 -14.26 -8.02 50.36
C SER A 467 -15.39 -8.17 51.39
N ASN A 468 -16.10 -7.08 51.73
CA ASN A 468 -17.15 -7.07 52.73
C ASN A 468 -18.41 -7.86 52.31
N ASP A 469 -19.10 -8.43 53.30
CA ASP A 469 -20.34 -9.18 53.13
C ASP A 469 -21.57 -8.27 53.10
N TYR A 470 -22.18 -8.17 51.91
CA TYR A 470 -23.44 -7.47 51.66
C TYR A 470 -24.55 -8.48 51.35
N ARG A 471 -25.80 -7.99 51.17
CA ARG A 471 -26.97 -8.80 50.79
C ARG A 471 -27.90 -8.01 49.88
N GLY A 472 -28.66 -8.71 49.04
CA GLY A 472 -29.55 -8.08 48.07
C GLY A 472 -28.78 -7.23 47.06
N GLU A 473 -29.34 -6.08 46.68
CA GLU A 473 -28.75 -5.25 45.63
C GLU A 473 -27.34 -4.73 45.95
N PHE A 474 -27.00 -4.50 47.23
CA PHE A 474 -25.63 -4.15 47.61
C PHE A 474 -24.63 -5.27 47.25
N ASP A 475 -25.01 -6.54 47.36
CA ASP A 475 -24.15 -7.66 46.98
C ASP A 475 -24.10 -7.86 45.45
N ASN A 476 -25.22 -7.61 44.75
CA ASN A 476 -25.25 -7.58 43.29
C ASN A 476 -24.30 -6.51 42.74
N ILE A 477 -24.36 -5.28 43.28
CA ILE A 477 -23.51 -4.16 42.84
C ILE A 477 -22.04 -4.43 43.19
N LYS A 478 -21.75 -4.90 44.42
CA LYS A 478 -20.40 -5.36 44.83
C LYS A 478 -19.82 -6.37 43.85
N THR A 479 -20.60 -7.40 43.53
CA THR A 479 -20.21 -8.49 42.63
C THR A 479 -19.97 -7.96 41.20
N ASN A 480 -20.82 -7.07 40.71
CA ASN A 480 -20.66 -6.45 39.39
C ASN A 480 -19.44 -5.51 39.31
N ALA A 481 -19.13 -4.77 40.39
CA ALA A 481 -17.93 -3.94 40.48
C ALA A 481 -16.66 -4.80 40.50
N ASN A 482 -16.60 -5.81 41.38
CA ASN A 482 -15.48 -6.77 41.45
C ASN A 482 -15.27 -7.50 40.12
N ASN A 483 -16.34 -7.95 39.46
CA ASN A 483 -16.26 -8.57 38.13
C ASN A 483 -15.74 -7.60 37.07
N THR A 484 -16.10 -6.31 37.13
CA THR A 484 -15.61 -5.29 36.20
C THR A 484 -14.10 -5.08 36.35
N VAL A 485 -13.59 -4.89 37.57
CA VAL A 485 -12.13 -4.74 37.82
C VAL A 485 -11.36 -6.00 37.42
N ASN A 486 -11.84 -7.18 37.81
CA ASN A 486 -11.24 -8.45 37.40
C ASN A 486 -11.18 -8.60 35.86
N LYS A 487 -12.23 -8.16 35.14
CA LYS A 487 -12.26 -8.23 33.68
C LYS A 487 -11.36 -7.20 33.00
N LEU A 488 -11.24 -5.99 33.56
CA LEU A 488 -10.28 -4.98 33.09
C LEU A 488 -8.85 -5.45 33.28
N ASN A 489 -8.51 -6.01 34.45
CA ASN A 489 -7.22 -6.63 34.73
C ASN A 489 -6.89 -7.77 33.75
N GLU A 490 -7.83 -8.71 33.52
CA GLU A 490 -7.67 -9.80 32.54
C GLU A 490 -7.41 -9.29 31.11
N VAL A 491 -8.10 -8.23 30.69
CA VAL A 491 -7.93 -7.62 29.36
C VAL A 491 -6.60 -6.90 29.25
N LEU A 492 -6.21 -6.07 30.23
CA LEU A 492 -4.95 -5.33 30.20
C LEU A 492 -3.73 -6.26 30.23
N ILE A 493 -3.76 -7.33 31.02
CA ILE A 493 -2.72 -8.38 30.99
C ILE A 493 -2.61 -9.02 29.61
N LYS A 494 -3.73 -9.28 28.92
CA LYS A 494 -3.70 -9.84 27.55
C LYS A 494 -3.11 -8.85 26.53
N ILE A 495 -3.44 -7.56 26.63
CA ILE A 495 -2.88 -6.54 25.73
C ILE A 495 -1.38 -6.34 26.01
N GLN A 496 -0.95 -6.36 27.27
CA GLN A 496 0.47 -6.27 27.66
C GLN A 496 1.30 -7.42 27.05
N ASN A 497 0.79 -8.65 27.15
CA ASN A 497 1.42 -9.83 26.55
C ASN A 497 1.43 -9.76 25.00
N ALA A 498 0.34 -9.28 24.40
CA ALA A 498 0.25 -9.10 22.94
C ALA A 498 1.26 -8.05 22.43
N ALA A 499 1.37 -6.89 23.09
CA ALA A 499 2.38 -5.87 22.75
C ALA A 499 3.82 -6.40 22.94
N GLY A 500 4.06 -7.20 23.98
CA GLY A 500 5.34 -7.89 24.17
C GLY A 500 5.69 -8.84 23.02
N ALA A 501 4.71 -9.60 22.52
CA ALA A 501 4.88 -10.50 21.37
C ALA A 501 5.09 -9.73 20.05
N VAL A 502 4.28 -8.70 19.77
CA VAL A 502 4.42 -7.86 18.56
C VAL A 502 5.80 -7.19 18.53
N ARG A 503 6.31 -6.66 19.65
CA ARG A 503 7.67 -6.11 19.73
C ARG A 503 8.75 -7.15 19.43
N SER A 504 8.57 -8.39 19.89
CA SER A 504 9.52 -9.48 19.60
C SER A 504 9.53 -9.83 18.11
N LEU A 505 8.35 -9.99 17.51
CA LEU A 505 8.20 -10.28 16.08
C LEU A 505 8.73 -9.12 15.21
N ALA A 506 8.47 -7.87 15.59
CA ALA A 506 9.00 -6.69 14.91
C ALA A 506 10.53 -6.64 14.95
N SER A 507 11.16 -7.07 16.06
CA SER A 507 12.62 -7.19 16.15
C SER A 507 13.18 -8.33 15.29
N GLU A 508 12.43 -9.41 15.12
CA GLU A 508 12.80 -10.57 14.28
C GLU A 508 12.67 -10.24 12.79
N VAL A 509 11.59 -9.56 12.37
CA VAL A 509 11.39 -9.06 11.01
C VAL A 509 12.42 -7.97 10.65
N ALA A 510 12.75 -7.08 11.58
CA ALA A 510 13.86 -6.14 11.38
C ALA A 510 15.20 -6.86 11.15
N GLN A 511 15.51 -7.89 11.96
CA GLN A 511 16.75 -8.65 11.79
C GLN A 511 16.78 -9.46 10.48
N GLY A 512 15.63 -9.97 10.03
CA GLY A 512 15.49 -10.59 8.71
C GLY A 512 15.62 -9.59 7.55
N SER A 513 15.17 -8.36 7.73
CA SER A 513 15.33 -7.27 6.75
C SER A 513 16.81 -6.87 6.60
N ASP A 514 17.56 -6.79 7.72
CA ASP A 514 19.02 -6.56 7.71
C ASP A 514 19.80 -7.67 6.96
N ASP A 515 19.36 -8.94 7.06
CA ASP A 515 19.98 -10.05 6.30
C ASP A 515 19.62 -9.98 4.81
N LEU A 516 18.35 -9.68 4.50
CA LEU A 516 17.89 -9.50 3.13
C LEU A 516 18.62 -8.33 2.45
N SER A 517 18.85 -7.21 3.15
CA SER A 517 19.67 -6.08 2.65
C SER A 517 21.03 -6.55 2.13
N ARG A 518 21.79 -7.27 2.97
CA ARG A 518 23.14 -7.76 2.62
C ARG A 518 23.11 -8.75 1.46
N ARG A 519 22.04 -9.55 1.35
CA ARG A 519 21.86 -10.49 0.24
C ARG A 519 21.50 -9.76 -1.06
N THR A 520 20.67 -8.71 -1.00
CA THR A 520 20.37 -7.83 -2.13
C THR A 520 21.61 -7.04 -2.58
N GLU A 521 22.40 -6.49 -1.64
CA GLU A 521 23.69 -5.85 -1.92
C GLU A 521 24.68 -6.83 -2.60
N SER A 522 24.78 -8.06 -2.09
CA SER A 522 25.63 -9.09 -2.70
C SER A 522 25.11 -9.51 -4.09
N GLN A 523 23.80 -9.58 -4.28
CA GLN A 523 23.17 -9.91 -5.57
C GLN A 523 23.41 -8.82 -6.61
N ALA A 524 23.31 -7.53 -6.22
CA ALA A 524 23.65 -6.41 -7.09
C ALA A 524 25.12 -6.48 -7.57
N SER A 525 26.06 -6.73 -6.64
CA SER A 525 27.49 -6.91 -6.97
C SER A 525 27.73 -8.09 -7.92
N SER A 526 27.06 -9.23 -7.72
CA SER A 526 27.15 -10.38 -8.63
C SER A 526 26.50 -10.13 -9.99
N LEU A 527 25.43 -9.33 -10.06
CA LEU A 527 24.83 -8.89 -11.32
C LEU A 527 25.73 -7.93 -12.09
N GLU A 528 26.43 -7.01 -11.41
CA GLU A 528 27.39 -6.08 -12.00
C GLU A 528 28.61 -6.84 -12.59
N GLU A 529 29.18 -7.81 -11.86
CA GLU A 529 30.25 -8.70 -12.37
C GLU A 529 29.77 -9.58 -13.53
N THR A 530 28.53 -10.08 -13.48
CA THR A 530 27.93 -10.85 -14.58
C THR A 530 27.71 -9.98 -15.83
N ALA A 531 27.20 -8.76 -15.67
CA ALA A 531 26.99 -7.82 -16.78
C ALA A 531 28.32 -7.46 -17.47
N SER A 532 29.37 -7.14 -16.69
CA SER A 532 30.71 -6.89 -17.25
C SER A 532 31.27 -8.11 -17.99
N SER A 533 31.01 -9.32 -17.49
CA SER A 533 31.41 -10.58 -18.16
C SER A 533 30.63 -10.80 -19.46
N MET A 534 29.34 -10.42 -19.50
CA MET A 534 28.51 -10.49 -20.70
C MET A 534 28.91 -9.44 -21.75
N GLU A 535 29.36 -8.24 -21.36
CA GLU A 535 29.93 -7.27 -22.31
C GLU A 535 31.21 -7.81 -22.99
N GLU A 536 32.14 -8.38 -22.21
CA GLU A 536 33.36 -9.00 -22.76
C GLU A 536 33.03 -10.19 -23.67
N MET A 537 32.05 -11.02 -23.28
CA MET A 537 31.56 -12.13 -24.11
C MET A 537 30.91 -11.62 -25.40
N THR A 538 30.09 -10.56 -25.34
CA THR A 538 29.45 -9.92 -26.51
C THR A 538 30.52 -9.44 -27.50
N SER A 539 31.55 -8.76 -27.00
CA SER A 539 32.70 -8.30 -27.79
C SER A 539 33.44 -9.48 -28.44
N THR A 540 33.71 -10.54 -27.68
CA THR A 540 34.43 -11.73 -28.15
C THR A 540 33.66 -12.52 -29.22
N VAL A 541 32.35 -12.70 -29.05
CA VAL A 541 31.47 -13.36 -30.03
C VAL A 541 31.36 -12.52 -31.30
N LYS A 542 31.19 -11.20 -31.18
CA LYS A 542 31.18 -10.28 -32.33
C LYS A 542 32.50 -10.35 -33.11
N GLN A 543 33.63 -10.25 -32.43
CA GLN A 543 34.95 -10.37 -33.05
C GLN A 543 35.15 -11.75 -33.70
N SER A 544 34.56 -12.81 -33.15
CA SER A 544 34.60 -14.16 -33.74
C SER A 544 33.82 -14.26 -35.06
N SER A 545 32.66 -13.60 -35.17
CA SER A 545 31.92 -13.48 -36.45
C SER A 545 32.67 -12.63 -37.47
N GLU A 546 33.25 -11.49 -37.05
CA GLU A 546 34.08 -10.64 -37.93
C GLU A 546 35.31 -11.41 -38.47
N ASN A 547 36.04 -12.11 -37.60
CA ASN A 547 37.16 -12.99 -37.96
C ASN A 547 36.73 -14.13 -38.91
N ALA A 548 35.55 -14.73 -38.70
CA ALA A 548 35.01 -15.76 -39.58
C ALA A 548 34.67 -15.20 -40.97
N SER A 549 34.07 -14.01 -41.04
CA SER A 549 33.78 -13.32 -42.31
C SER A 549 35.05 -13.02 -43.11
N GLU A 550 36.11 -12.53 -42.46
CA GLU A 550 37.42 -12.31 -43.09
C GLU A 550 38.06 -13.64 -43.54
N ALA A 551 38.06 -14.67 -42.68
CA ALA A 551 38.64 -15.97 -42.99
C ALA A 551 37.92 -16.66 -44.18
N ASN A 552 36.60 -16.50 -44.30
CA ASN A 552 35.83 -17.01 -45.44
C ASN A 552 36.21 -16.29 -46.75
N THR A 553 36.40 -14.96 -46.67
CA THR A 553 36.86 -14.15 -47.80
C THR A 553 38.26 -14.56 -48.25
N LEU A 554 39.18 -14.80 -47.32
CA LEU A 554 40.53 -15.31 -47.60
C LEU A 554 40.51 -16.73 -48.17
N ALA A 555 39.63 -17.61 -47.69
CA ALA A 555 39.43 -18.94 -48.24
C ALA A 555 38.92 -18.89 -49.69
N ALA A 556 37.96 -18.02 -50.00
CA ALA A 556 37.47 -17.81 -51.35
C ALA A 556 38.57 -17.29 -52.30
N GLU A 557 39.42 -16.35 -51.85
CA GLU A 557 40.55 -15.86 -52.64
C GLU A 557 41.61 -16.96 -52.86
N ALA A 558 41.93 -17.75 -51.83
CA ALA A 558 42.84 -18.88 -51.93
C ALA A 558 42.33 -19.97 -52.89
N LYS A 559 41.03 -20.29 -52.84
CA LYS A 559 40.35 -21.20 -53.77
C LYS A 559 40.47 -20.71 -55.22
N SER A 560 40.19 -19.41 -55.46
CA SER A 560 40.31 -18.80 -56.79
C SER A 560 41.74 -18.82 -57.33
N LYS A 561 42.75 -18.55 -56.47
CA LYS A 561 44.17 -18.65 -56.83
C LYS A 561 44.60 -20.09 -57.14
N ALA A 562 44.13 -21.08 -56.37
CA ALA A 562 44.41 -22.50 -56.61
C ALA A 562 43.76 -23.00 -57.92
N GLN A 563 42.51 -22.61 -58.21
CA GLN A 563 41.85 -22.88 -59.49
C GLN A 563 42.60 -22.25 -60.68
N SER A 564 43.06 -21.00 -60.53
CA SER A 564 43.86 -20.31 -61.54
C SER A 564 45.22 -20.99 -61.77
N GLY A 565 45.85 -21.49 -60.70
CA GLY A 565 47.06 -22.30 -60.78
C GLY A 565 46.84 -23.64 -61.50
N GLY A 566 45.69 -24.29 -61.25
CA GLY A 566 45.29 -25.51 -61.94
C GLY A 566 45.19 -25.32 -63.46
N ALA A 567 44.54 -24.24 -63.91
CA ALA A 567 44.45 -23.93 -65.34
C ALA A 567 45.83 -23.70 -66.00
N VAL A 568 46.76 -23.03 -65.32
CA VAL A 568 48.14 -22.84 -65.79
C VAL A 568 48.92 -24.17 -65.85
N VAL A 569 48.57 -25.14 -64.99
CA VAL A 569 49.14 -26.49 -65.03
C VAL A 569 48.55 -27.31 -66.18
N ASP A 570 47.24 -27.24 -66.45
CA ASP A 570 46.62 -27.87 -67.63
C ASP A 570 47.24 -27.35 -68.93
N ASP A 571 47.42 -26.03 -69.08
CA ASP A 571 48.13 -25.41 -70.21
C ASP A 571 49.56 -25.96 -70.36
N ALA A 572 50.25 -26.24 -69.24
CA ALA A 572 51.59 -26.83 -69.24
C ALA A 572 51.59 -28.33 -69.61
N VAL A 573 50.56 -29.12 -69.22
CA VAL A 573 50.38 -30.51 -69.67
C VAL A 573 50.12 -30.55 -71.18
N ASN A 574 49.28 -29.65 -71.69
CA ASN A 574 49.02 -29.51 -73.12
C ASN A 574 50.31 -29.17 -73.90
N ALA A 575 51.07 -28.17 -73.45
CA ALA A 575 52.35 -27.80 -74.06
C ALA A 575 53.39 -28.93 -74.02
N MET A 576 53.49 -29.68 -72.92
CA MET A 576 54.36 -30.86 -72.83
C MET A 576 53.93 -31.97 -73.81
N SER A 577 52.63 -32.13 -74.03
CA SER A 577 52.08 -33.11 -74.98
C SER A 577 52.38 -32.73 -76.44
N GLU A 578 52.29 -31.45 -76.80
CA GLU A 578 52.73 -30.95 -78.12
C GLU A 578 54.24 -31.14 -78.34
N ILE A 579 55.06 -30.89 -77.31
CA ILE A 579 56.52 -31.11 -77.37
C ILE A 579 56.82 -32.61 -77.54
N LEU A 580 56.07 -33.50 -76.87
CA LEU A 580 56.21 -34.95 -77.00
C LEU A 580 55.86 -35.41 -78.43
N GLU A 581 54.76 -34.93 -79.01
CA GLU A 581 54.36 -35.26 -80.38
C GLU A 581 55.38 -34.75 -81.40
N SER A 582 55.85 -33.50 -81.24
CA SER A 582 56.88 -32.89 -82.07
C SER A 582 58.21 -33.66 -82.01
N SER A 583 58.63 -34.08 -80.81
CA SER A 583 59.85 -34.86 -80.61
C SER A 583 59.77 -36.24 -81.27
N ASN A 584 58.62 -36.90 -81.23
CA ASN A 584 58.39 -38.16 -81.95
C ASN A 584 58.45 -37.96 -83.48
N LYS A 585 57.81 -36.92 -84.02
CA LYS A 585 57.91 -36.56 -85.45
C LYS A 585 59.37 -36.32 -85.88
N ILE A 586 60.20 -35.71 -85.03
CA ILE A 586 61.63 -35.53 -85.31
C ILE A 586 62.38 -36.88 -85.30
N ASN A 587 62.09 -37.77 -84.35
CA ASN A 587 62.67 -39.13 -84.33
C ASN A 587 62.35 -39.93 -85.61
N ASP A 588 61.13 -39.79 -86.13
CA ASP A 588 60.71 -40.46 -87.37
C ASP A 588 61.44 -39.89 -88.60
N ILE A 589 61.54 -38.55 -88.69
CA ILE A 589 62.32 -37.87 -89.74
C ILE A 589 63.80 -38.30 -89.71
N ILE A 590 64.39 -38.41 -88.51
CA ILE A 590 65.76 -38.87 -88.33
C ILE A 590 65.92 -40.36 -88.71
N GLY A 591 64.88 -41.18 -88.50
CA GLY A 591 64.82 -42.55 -89.03
C GLY A 591 64.88 -42.59 -90.56
N VAL A 592 64.13 -41.72 -91.24
CA VAL A 592 64.17 -41.60 -92.71
C VAL A 592 65.54 -41.08 -93.19
N ILE A 593 66.19 -40.18 -92.46
CA ILE A 593 67.53 -39.68 -92.80
C ILE A 593 68.60 -40.77 -92.66
N ASP A 594 68.53 -41.62 -91.63
CA ASP A 594 69.40 -42.79 -91.46
C ASP A 594 69.19 -43.82 -92.59
N GLU A 595 67.93 -44.06 -93.00
CA GLU A 595 67.64 -44.92 -94.15
C GLU A 595 68.19 -44.34 -95.47
N ILE A 596 68.00 -43.04 -95.73
CA ILE A 596 68.58 -42.34 -96.89
C ILE A 596 70.11 -42.44 -96.88
N ALA A 597 70.74 -42.30 -95.71
CA ALA A 597 72.19 -42.46 -95.57
C ALA A 597 72.63 -43.91 -95.87
N PHE A 598 71.89 -44.92 -95.40
CA PHE A 598 72.14 -46.32 -95.70
C PHE A 598 71.96 -46.66 -97.19
N GLN A 599 70.88 -46.18 -97.82
CA GLN A 599 70.65 -46.34 -99.26
C GLN A 599 71.75 -45.63 -100.09
N THR A 600 72.17 -44.43 -99.67
CA THR A 600 73.27 -43.69 -100.32
C THR A 600 74.61 -44.43 -100.19
N ASN A 601 74.90 -45.04 -99.04
CA ASN A 601 76.09 -45.86 -98.80
C ASN A 601 76.14 -47.11 -99.72
N LEU A 602 74.98 -47.72 -100.02
CA LEU A 602 74.85 -48.82 -100.96
C LEU A 602 74.98 -48.36 -102.43
N LEU A 603 74.35 -47.24 -102.80
CA LEU A 603 74.49 -46.65 -104.13
C LEU A 603 75.95 -46.25 -104.42
N ALA A 604 76.63 -45.65 -103.44
CA ALA A 604 78.03 -45.28 -103.53
C ALA A 604 78.96 -46.51 -103.62
N LEU A 605 78.64 -47.61 -102.92
CA LEU A 605 79.35 -48.88 -103.07
C LEU A 605 79.22 -49.44 -104.49
N ASN A 606 77.99 -49.48 -105.03
CA ASN A 606 77.73 -49.95 -106.39
C ASN A 606 78.44 -49.07 -107.44
N ALA A 607 78.41 -47.74 -107.27
CA ALA A 607 79.13 -46.80 -108.12
C ALA A 607 80.66 -46.99 -108.06
N ALA A 608 81.23 -47.23 -106.86
CA ALA A 608 82.66 -47.51 -106.71
C ALA A 608 83.08 -48.83 -107.38
N VAL A 609 82.24 -49.87 -107.30
CA VAL A 609 82.46 -51.16 -107.97
C VAL A 609 82.42 -51.01 -109.50
N GLU A 610 81.41 -50.34 -110.06
CA GLU A 610 81.32 -50.18 -111.51
C GLU A 610 82.38 -49.19 -112.05
N ALA A 611 82.79 -48.18 -111.25
CA ALA A 611 83.93 -47.33 -111.57
C ALA A 611 85.26 -48.10 -111.59
N ALA A 612 85.49 -49.03 -110.65
CA ALA A 612 86.64 -49.92 -110.69
C ALA A 612 86.61 -50.85 -111.92
N ARG A 613 85.41 -51.28 -112.34
CA ARG A 613 85.17 -52.11 -113.53
C ARG A 613 85.46 -51.37 -114.85
N ALA A 614 85.34 -50.04 -114.87
CA ALA A 614 85.65 -49.18 -116.01
C ALA A 614 87.15 -48.83 -116.16
N GLY A 615 88.02 -49.31 -115.26
CA GLY A 615 89.47 -49.12 -115.34
C GLY A 615 89.91 -47.65 -115.26
N GLU A 616 90.91 -47.26 -116.05
CA GLU A 616 91.46 -45.88 -116.05
C GLU A 616 90.41 -44.79 -116.34
N GLN A 617 89.35 -45.10 -117.10
CA GLN A 617 88.28 -44.13 -117.38
C GLN A 617 87.34 -43.93 -116.17
N GLY A 618 87.23 -44.91 -115.28
CA GLY A 618 86.41 -44.82 -114.06
C GLY A 618 87.09 -44.12 -112.89
N ARG A 619 88.39 -43.78 -113.00
CA ARG A 619 89.24 -43.37 -111.88
C ARG A 619 88.72 -42.13 -111.13
N GLY A 620 88.16 -41.14 -111.85
CA GLY A 620 87.51 -39.98 -111.24
C GLY A 620 86.19 -40.31 -110.53
N PHE A 621 85.36 -41.16 -111.14
CA PHE A 621 84.11 -41.63 -110.54
C PHE A 621 84.35 -42.47 -109.27
N ALA A 622 85.42 -43.26 -109.22
CA ALA A 622 85.78 -44.05 -108.04
C ALA A 622 86.11 -43.16 -106.83
N VAL A 623 86.79 -42.02 -107.03
CA VAL A 623 87.07 -41.04 -105.97
C VAL A 623 85.78 -40.38 -105.48
N VAL A 624 84.92 -39.92 -106.40
CA VAL A 624 83.62 -39.33 -106.04
C VAL A 624 82.72 -40.33 -105.30
N ALA A 625 82.67 -41.59 -105.74
CA ALA A 625 81.94 -42.64 -105.06
C ALA A 625 82.50 -42.96 -103.65
N GLY A 626 83.83 -42.91 -103.47
CA GLY A 626 84.46 -43.02 -102.16
C GLY A 626 84.11 -41.87 -101.21
N GLU A 627 84.09 -40.64 -101.72
CA GLU A 627 83.72 -39.45 -100.95
C GLU A 627 82.22 -39.46 -100.56
N VAL A 628 81.33 -39.79 -101.50
CA VAL A 628 79.89 -39.94 -101.24
C VAL A 628 79.63 -41.07 -100.23
N ARG A 629 80.38 -42.18 -100.30
CA ARG A 629 80.32 -43.26 -99.30
C ARG A 629 80.72 -42.74 -97.92
N THR A 630 81.86 -42.07 -97.81
CA THR A 630 82.36 -41.50 -96.54
C THR A 630 81.40 -40.46 -95.97
N LEU A 631 80.82 -39.60 -96.82
CA LEU A 631 79.78 -38.65 -96.44
C LEU A 631 78.53 -39.36 -95.91
N SER A 632 78.04 -40.39 -96.61
CA SER A 632 76.85 -41.15 -96.17
C SER A 632 77.08 -41.88 -94.84
N GLN A 633 78.28 -42.41 -94.59
CA GLN A 633 78.64 -43.00 -93.29
C GLN A 633 78.67 -41.96 -92.16
N ARG A 634 79.14 -40.73 -92.45
CA ARG A 634 79.06 -39.61 -91.49
C ARG A 634 77.62 -39.15 -91.24
N SER A 635 76.77 -39.14 -92.27
CA SER A 635 75.35 -38.80 -92.13
C SER A 635 74.61 -39.82 -91.27
N ALA A 636 74.85 -41.13 -91.46
CA ALA A 636 74.26 -42.18 -90.62
C ALA A 636 74.73 -42.08 -89.15
N ALA A 637 76.02 -41.81 -88.91
CA ALA A 637 76.55 -41.60 -87.57
C ALA A 637 75.89 -40.38 -86.88
N ALA A 638 75.80 -39.24 -87.57
CA ALA A 638 75.15 -38.05 -87.05
C ALA A 638 73.63 -38.23 -86.85
N ALA A 639 72.94 -38.92 -87.76
CA ALA A 639 71.53 -39.27 -87.62
C ALA A 639 71.31 -40.12 -86.36
N LYS A 640 72.18 -41.11 -86.10
CA LYS A 640 72.12 -41.90 -84.87
C LYS A 640 72.36 -41.07 -83.60
N GLU A 641 73.38 -40.21 -83.58
CA GLU A 641 73.63 -39.32 -82.43
C GLU A 641 72.44 -38.40 -82.13
N ILE A 642 71.80 -37.84 -83.16
CA ILE A 642 70.57 -37.05 -83.01
C ILE A 642 69.42 -37.94 -82.52
N LYS A 643 69.29 -39.18 -83.01
CA LYS A 643 68.24 -40.12 -82.58
C LYS A 643 68.34 -40.47 -81.10
N ASP A 644 69.55 -40.74 -80.61
CA ASP A 644 69.80 -41.03 -79.20
C ASP A 644 69.53 -39.79 -78.31
N LEU A 645 69.86 -38.57 -78.78
CA LEU A 645 69.52 -37.30 -78.11
C LEU A 645 68.01 -36.98 -78.08
N ILE A 646 67.29 -37.22 -79.19
CA ILE A 646 65.84 -37.02 -79.25
C ILE A 646 65.13 -38.04 -78.35
N ARG A 647 65.58 -39.30 -78.31
CA ARG A 647 65.05 -40.32 -77.39
C ARG A 647 65.23 -39.92 -75.92
N ASP A 648 66.39 -39.41 -75.52
CA ASP A 648 66.63 -38.87 -74.18
C ASP A 648 65.74 -37.65 -73.89
N SER A 649 65.51 -36.80 -74.88
CA SER A 649 64.60 -35.65 -74.78
C SER A 649 63.14 -36.08 -74.59
N VAL A 650 62.64 -37.06 -75.35
CA VAL A 650 61.29 -37.64 -75.19
C VAL A 650 61.09 -38.17 -73.77
N SER A 651 62.03 -38.96 -73.25
CA SER A 651 61.93 -39.52 -71.90
C SER A 651 61.92 -38.45 -70.79
N LYS A 652 62.62 -37.33 -71.00
CA LYS A 652 62.61 -36.17 -70.09
C LYS A 652 61.30 -35.40 -70.15
N VAL A 653 60.71 -35.23 -71.34
CA VAL A 653 59.39 -34.59 -71.52
C VAL A 653 58.27 -35.45 -70.94
N GLU A 654 58.31 -36.76 -71.12
CA GLU A 654 57.39 -37.74 -70.53
C GLU A 654 57.45 -37.72 -68.98
N SER A 655 58.66 -37.70 -68.42
CA SER A 655 58.89 -37.53 -66.97
C SER A 655 58.40 -36.18 -66.45
N GLY A 656 58.65 -35.10 -67.21
CA GLY A 656 58.18 -33.75 -66.88
C GLY A 656 56.66 -33.63 -66.90
N SER A 657 56.01 -34.15 -67.94
CA SER A 657 54.55 -34.20 -68.07
C SER A 657 53.90 -34.92 -66.88
N THR A 658 54.49 -36.03 -66.44
CA THR A 658 54.04 -36.78 -65.25
C THR A 658 54.06 -35.92 -63.98
N LEU A 659 55.17 -35.20 -63.74
CA LEU A 659 55.31 -34.31 -62.57
C LEU A 659 54.37 -33.09 -62.63
N VAL A 660 54.14 -32.55 -63.83
CA VAL A 660 53.20 -31.43 -64.04
C VAL A 660 51.76 -31.90 -63.80
N ASN A 661 51.35 -33.05 -64.35
CA ASN A 661 50.02 -33.62 -64.11
C ASN A 661 49.77 -33.90 -62.61
N GLN A 662 50.74 -34.49 -61.91
CA GLN A 662 50.64 -34.74 -60.46
C GLN A 662 50.58 -33.43 -59.65
N SER A 663 51.19 -32.34 -60.14
CA SER A 663 51.04 -31.01 -59.55
C SER A 663 49.61 -30.46 -59.72
N GLY A 664 48.94 -30.80 -60.84
CA GLY A 664 47.53 -30.47 -61.09
C GLY A 664 46.57 -31.22 -60.15
N GLU A 665 46.79 -32.52 -59.97
CA GLU A 665 46.07 -33.32 -58.96
C GLU A 665 46.22 -32.73 -57.55
N THR A 666 47.45 -32.35 -57.17
CA THR A 666 47.73 -31.71 -55.87
C THR A 666 47.00 -30.37 -55.71
N LEU A 667 46.88 -29.57 -56.78
CA LEU A 667 46.11 -28.31 -56.76
C LEU A 667 44.59 -28.56 -56.65
N ALA A 668 44.07 -29.63 -57.25
CA ALA A 668 42.67 -30.03 -57.09
C ALA A 668 42.36 -30.49 -55.65
N GLU A 669 43.28 -31.21 -55.01
CA GLU A 669 43.18 -31.53 -53.57
C GLU A 669 43.16 -30.27 -52.70
N ILE A 670 44.02 -29.28 -53.00
CA ILE A 670 44.03 -27.98 -52.29
C ILE A 670 42.69 -27.24 -52.47
N VAL A 671 42.13 -27.19 -53.69
CA VAL A 671 40.80 -26.57 -53.93
C VAL A 671 39.72 -27.24 -53.08
N CYS A 672 39.72 -28.57 -52.99
CA CYS A 672 38.78 -29.35 -52.18
C CYS A 672 38.97 -29.12 -50.67
N ALA A 673 40.22 -29.05 -50.20
CA ALA A 673 40.54 -28.77 -48.80
C ALA A 673 40.12 -27.36 -48.37
N VAL A 674 40.36 -26.35 -49.22
CA VAL A 674 39.96 -24.95 -48.95
C VAL A 674 38.45 -24.79 -48.98
N ASP A 675 37.73 -25.51 -49.85
CA ASP A 675 36.27 -25.53 -49.88
C ASP A 675 35.69 -26.04 -48.55
N LYS A 676 36.24 -27.14 -48.01
CA LYS A 676 35.86 -27.69 -46.72
C LYS A 676 36.18 -26.74 -45.55
N VAL A 677 37.26 -25.96 -45.64
CA VAL A 677 37.58 -24.90 -44.67
C VAL A 677 36.55 -23.78 -44.73
N ALA A 678 36.13 -23.33 -45.92
CA ALA A 678 35.07 -22.33 -46.07
C ALA A 678 33.72 -22.80 -45.45
N THR A 679 33.36 -24.08 -45.60
CA THR A 679 32.19 -24.67 -44.91
C THR A 679 32.30 -24.52 -43.40
N MET A 680 33.41 -24.98 -42.79
CA MET A 680 33.61 -24.91 -41.33
C MET A 680 33.64 -23.47 -40.81
N ILE A 681 34.06 -22.50 -41.63
CA ILE A 681 34.04 -21.07 -41.27
C ILE A 681 32.60 -20.51 -41.31
N ASN A 682 31.77 -20.92 -42.27
CA ASN A 682 30.34 -20.59 -42.26
C ASN A 682 29.64 -21.17 -41.02
N ASP A 683 29.94 -22.42 -40.66
CA ASP A 683 29.39 -23.06 -39.45
C ASP A 683 29.73 -22.24 -38.18
N VAL A 684 30.98 -21.76 -38.06
CA VAL A 684 31.43 -20.88 -36.96
C VAL A 684 30.72 -19.53 -37.00
N ASN A 685 30.52 -18.91 -38.17
CA ASN A 685 29.82 -17.64 -38.28
C ASN A 685 28.34 -17.77 -37.88
N ASN A 686 27.66 -18.84 -38.29
CA ASN A 686 26.28 -19.11 -37.93
C ASN A 686 26.14 -19.35 -36.42
N ALA A 687 27.03 -20.14 -35.82
CA ALA A 687 27.08 -20.33 -34.37
C ALA A 687 27.37 -19.03 -33.60
N ALA A 688 28.18 -18.12 -34.15
CA ALA A 688 28.43 -16.80 -33.55
C ALA A 688 27.20 -15.88 -33.61
N ILE A 689 26.39 -15.97 -34.67
CA ILE A 689 25.10 -15.25 -34.78
C ILE A 689 24.10 -15.79 -33.75
N GLU A 690 23.98 -17.12 -33.62
CA GLU A 690 23.12 -17.78 -32.62
C GLU A 690 23.53 -17.42 -31.19
N GLN A 691 24.84 -17.44 -30.89
CA GLN A 691 25.38 -16.97 -29.61
C GLN A 691 25.06 -15.49 -29.34
N ASN A 692 25.09 -14.63 -30.36
CA ASN A 692 24.75 -13.21 -30.19
C ASN A 692 23.27 -13.03 -29.79
N ALA A 693 22.36 -13.80 -30.41
CA ALA A 693 20.95 -13.82 -30.04
C ALA A 693 20.72 -14.33 -28.61
N GLY A 694 21.39 -15.42 -28.21
CA GLY A 694 21.33 -15.95 -26.84
C GLY A 694 21.89 -14.97 -25.79
N ILE A 695 23.00 -14.28 -26.11
CA ILE A 695 23.58 -13.21 -25.28
C ILE A 695 22.60 -12.05 -25.10
N SER A 696 21.86 -11.67 -26.15
CA SER A 696 20.82 -10.63 -26.06
C SER A 696 19.70 -11.01 -25.09
N GLN A 697 19.24 -12.27 -25.12
CA GLN A 697 18.25 -12.80 -24.17
C GLN A 697 18.79 -12.82 -22.72
N ILE A 698 20.07 -13.18 -22.53
CA ILE A 698 20.71 -13.15 -21.20
C ILE A 698 20.80 -11.71 -20.66
N ASN A 699 21.16 -10.73 -21.50
CA ASN A 699 21.19 -9.32 -21.11
C ASN A 699 19.79 -8.80 -20.71
N GLN A 700 18.73 -9.25 -21.40
CA GLN A 700 17.35 -8.93 -21.00
C GLN A 700 16.98 -9.56 -19.64
N ALA A 701 17.39 -10.80 -19.37
CA ALA A 701 17.19 -11.45 -18.08
C ALA A 701 17.99 -10.78 -16.95
N ILE A 702 19.24 -10.35 -17.19
CA ILE A 702 20.05 -9.57 -16.24
C ILE A 702 19.37 -8.23 -15.93
N THR A 703 18.82 -7.55 -16.93
CA THR A 703 18.06 -6.30 -16.74
C THR A 703 16.83 -6.51 -15.83
N GLN A 704 16.09 -7.60 -16.02
CA GLN A 704 14.97 -7.96 -15.13
C GLN A 704 15.43 -8.34 -13.71
N MET A 705 16.58 -9.01 -13.57
CA MET A 705 17.16 -9.31 -12.27
C MET A 705 17.64 -8.06 -11.53
N ASP A 706 18.18 -7.06 -12.23
CA ASP A 706 18.51 -5.76 -11.63
C ASP A 706 17.25 -5.02 -11.16
N GLU A 707 16.20 -4.94 -11.99
CA GLU A 707 14.92 -4.34 -11.57
C GLU A 707 14.34 -5.02 -10.31
N MET A 708 14.33 -6.35 -10.27
CA MET A 708 13.92 -7.10 -9.08
C MET A 708 14.86 -6.87 -7.88
N THR A 709 16.16 -6.65 -8.10
CA THR A 709 17.14 -6.35 -7.04
C THR A 709 16.90 -4.95 -6.46
N GLN A 710 16.60 -3.96 -7.29
CA GLN A 710 16.19 -2.61 -6.86
C GLN A 710 14.85 -2.63 -6.12
N GLN A 711 13.85 -3.40 -6.61
CA GLN A 711 12.57 -3.59 -5.91
C GLN A 711 12.76 -4.26 -4.54
N ASN A 712 13.63 -5.27 -4.43
CA ASN A 712 13.98 -5.91 -3.16
C ASN A 712 14.63 -4.93 -2.18
N ALA A 713 15.50 -4.03 -2.64
CA ALA A 713 16.10 -2.99 -1.79
C ALA A 713 15.03 -2.03 -1.23
N ALA A 714 14.09 -1.58 -2.06
CA ALA A 714 12.97 -0.75 -1.61
C ALA A 714 12.05 -1.47 -0.60
N LEU A 715 11.75 -2.75 -0.85
CA LEU A 715 10.98 -3.60 0.07
C LEU A 715 11.70 -3.82 1.42
N VAL A 716 13.04 -3.89 1.42
CA VAL A 716 13.86 -3.96 2.64
C VAL A 716 13.77 -2.65 3.44
N GLU A 717 13.85 -1.49 2.80
CA GLU A 717 13.66 -0.20 3.48
C GLU A 717 12.25 -0.07 4.07
N GLU A 718 11.21 -0.38 3.30
CA GLU A 718 9.81 -0.34 3.76
C GLU A 718 9.55 -1.30 4.92
N THR A 719 10.00 -2.56 4.81
CA THR A 719 9.84 -3.57 5.86
C THR A 719 10.61 -3.19 7.13
N SER A 720 11.80 -2.59 6.99
CA SER A 720 12.58 -2.06 8.11
C SER A 720 11.89 -0.88 8.79
N ALA A 721 11.31 0.05 8.02
CA ALA A 721 10.55 1.17 8.55
C ALA A 721 9.29 0.70 9.29
N ALA A 722 8.50 -0.19 8.68
CA ALA A 722 7.31 -0.79 9.28
C ALA A 722 7.65 -1.53 10.58
N SER A 723 8.74 -2.32 10.60
CA SER A 723 9.19 -3.04 11.80
C SER A 723 9.59 -2.09 12.93
N ARG A 724 10.28 -0.98 12.63
CA ARG A 724 10.59 0.06 13.62
C ARG A 724 9.31 0.69 14.17
N SER A 725 8.34 1.04 13.31
CA SER A 725 7.04 1.58 13.73
C SER A 725 6.22 0.60 14.59
N MET A 726 6.20 -0.69 14.27
CA MET A 726 5.54 -1.72 15.10
C MET A 726 6.20 -1.86 16.49
N SER A 727 7.53 -1.75 16.56
CA SER A 727 8.28 -1.78 17.81
C SER A 727 8.02 -0.53 18.67
N GLU A 728 8.00 0.66 18.04
CA GLU A 728 7.64 1.92 18.70
C GLU A 728 6.21 1.88 19.24
N GLU A 729 5.23 1.48 18.44
CA GLU A 729 3.84 1.43 18.89
C GLU A 729 3.60 0.34 19.96
N SER A 730 4.31 -0.79 19.89
CA SER A 730 4.30 -1.79 20.97
C SER A 730 4.87 -1.24 22.29
N ASN A 731 5.86 -0.35 22.22
CA ASN A 731 6.39 0.35 23.39
C ASN A 731 5.43 1.45 23.89
N ASN A 732 4.73 2.16 22.98
CA ASN A 732 3.67 3.11 23.35
C ASN A 732 2.54 2.39 24.11
N MET A 733 2.04 1.26 23.58
CA MET A 733 1.04 0.42 24.24
C MET A 733 1.52 -0.07 25.62
N ALA A 734 2.77 -0.55 25.72
CA ALA A 734 3.35 -0.97 27.00
C ALA A 734 3.45 0.19 28.00
N SER A 735 3.79 1.40 27.54
CA SER A 735 3.84 2.62 28.36
C SER A 735 2.45 3.03 28.86
N MET A 736 1.43 3.03 27.99
CA MET A 736 0.04 3.31 28.38
C MET A 736 -0.49 2.30 29.41
N ILE A 737 -0.14 1.01 29.27
CA ILE A 737 -0.53 -0.02 30.24
C ILE A 737 0.25 0.10 31.56
N SER A 738 1.47 0.63 31.54
CA SER A 738 2.31 0.78 32.75
C SER A 738 1.76 1.74 33.82
N PHE A 739 0.73 2.53 33.49
CA PHE A 739 -0.07 3.27 34.47
C PHE A 739 -0.88 2.35 35.39
N PHE A 740 -1.31 1.18 34.90
CA PHE A 740 -2.17 0.27 35.67
C PHE A 740 -1.35 -0.72 36.51
N ASN A 741 -1.67 -0.83 37.80
CA ASN A 741 -1.17 -1.90 38.65
C ASN A 741 -2.04 -3.15 38.44
N LEU A 742 -1.45 -4.22 37.91
CA LEU A 742 -2.17 -5.42 37.42
C LEU A 742 -1.91 -6.63 38.33
N GLN A 743 -2.99 -7.19 38.89
CA GLN A 743 -2.89 -8.34 39.79
C GLN A 743 -2.66 -9.60 38.98
N GLY A 744 -1.45 -10.15 39.07
CA GLY A 744 -0.94 -11.08 38.06
C GLY A 744 0.46 -10.69 37.56
N GLY A 745 1.02 -9.57 38.02
CA GLY A 745 2.45 -9.27 38.01
C GLY A 745 3.31 -10.23 38.84
N MET A 746 3.05 -11.53 38.72
CA MET A 746 3.96 -12.58 39.16
C MET A 746 5.25 -12.39 38.36
N ALA A 747 6.34 -12.08 39.05
CA ALA A 747 7.64 -11.88 38.40
C ALA A 747 7.95 -13.06 37.48
N MET A 748 8.61 -12.79 36.35
CA MET A 748 9.22 -13.85 35.54
C MET A 748 10.34 -14.52 36.35
N SER A 749 9.96 -15.46 37.22
CA SER A 749 10.73 -16.67 37.46
C SER A 749 11.03 -17.23 36.08
N ALA A 750 12.30 -17.09 35.66
CA ALA A 750 12.68 -17.40 34.31
C ALA A 750 12.17 -18.80 33.96
N MET A 751 11.37 -18.90 32.89
CA MET A 751 11.21 -20.19 32.24
C MET A 751 12.61 -20.75 32.00
N PRO A 752 12.88 -22.01 32.33
CA PRO A 752 14.21 -22.57 32.21
C PRO A 752 14.67 -22.31 30.79
N THR A 753 15.78 -21.57 30.64
CA THR A 753 16.31 -21.23 29.32
C THR A 753 16.40 -22.53 28.55
N VAL A 754 15.61 -22.66 27.47
CA VAL A 754 15.83 -23.75 26.53
C VAL A 754 17.18 -23.41 25.92
N THR A 755 18.23 -23.98 26.51
CA THR A 755 19.56 -23.97 25.95
C THR A 755 19.45 -24.74 24.66
N ALA A 756 19.19 -24.00 23.57
CA ALA A 756 19.45 -24.48 22.23
C ALA A 756 20.83 -25.14 22.29
N ALA A 757 20.89 -26.42 21.91
CA ALA A 757 22.15 -27.14 21.88
C ALA A 757 23.15 -26.27 21.11
N PRO A 758 24.36 -26.02 21.65
CA PRO A 758 25.27 -25.06 21.05
C PRO A 758 25.44 -25.39 19.58
N ALA A 759 25.08 -24.44 18.72
CA ALA A 759 25.18 -24.62 17.28
C ALA A 759 26.60 -25.12 16.98
N PRO A 760 26.76 -26.19 16.19
CA PRO A 760 28.08 -26.78 15.95
C PRO A 760 28.99 -25.67 15.43
N SER A 761 30.07 -25.40 16.16
CA SER A 761 31.03 -24.36 15.80
C SER A 761 31.39 -24.51 14.33
N PRO A 762 31.47 -23.42 13.54
CA PRO A 762 31.83 -23.53 12.13
C PRO A 762 33.22 -24.16 12.05
N SER A 763 33.25 -25.43 11.66
CA SER A 763 34.50 -26.14 11.34
C SER A 763 35.24 -25.28 10.31
N PRO A 764 36.54 -25.00 10.50
CA PRO A 764 37.28 -24.24 9.50
C PRO A 764 37.19 -24.99 8.17
N VAL A 765 36.50 -24.38 7.20
CA VAL A 765 36.35 -24.94 5.87
C VAL A 765 37.77 -25.21 5.34
N PRO A 766 38.10 -26.45 4.93
CA PRO A 766 39.43 -26.73 4.41
C PRO A 766 39.63 -25.84 3.18
N VAL A 767 40.65 -24.99 3.22
CA VAL A 767 41.00 -24.11 2.10
C VAL A 767 41.32 -25.01 0.91
N MET A 768 40.39 -25.08 -0.04
CA MET A 768 40.66 -25.73 -1.32
C MET A 768 41.67 -24.85 -2.05
N THR A 769 42.94 -25.21 -1.94
CA THR A 769 43.98 -24.74 -2.84
C THR A 769 43.59 -25.18 -4.25
N TYR A 770 43.11 -24.25 -5.06
CA TYR A 770 42.87 -24.48 -6.49
C TYR A 770 44.18 -24.90 -7.15
N GLU A 771 44.34 -26.18 -7.47
CA GLU A 771 45.26 -26.58 -8.52
C GLU A 771 44.73 -26.00 -9.85
N SER A 772 45.59 -25.29 -10.58
CA SER A 772 45.22 -24.72 -11.87
C SER A 772 44.78 -25.82 -12.84
N PRO A 773 43.73 -25.61 -13.67
CA PRO A 773 43.22 -26.66 -14.55
C PRO A 773 44.30 -27.18 -15.50
N ARG A 774 44.66 -28.46 -15.37
CA ARG A 774 45.45 -29.15 -16.40
C ARG A 774 44.58 -29.33 -17.63
N SER A 775 45.00 -28.76 -18.75
CA SER A 775 44.41 -29.00 -20.06
C SER A 775 44.44 -30.49 -20.39
N ASN A 776 43.30 -31.17 -20.35
CA ASN A 776 43.19 -32.57 -20.77
C ASN A 776 42.24 -32.66 -21.98
N ASN A 777 42.83 -32.48 -23.17
CA ASN A 777 42.10 -32.48 -24.44
C ASN A 777 41.85 -33.92 -24.89
N SER A 778 40.65 -34.46 -24.64
CA SER A 778 40.24 -35.79 -25.11
C SER A 778 38.81 -35.78 -25.65
N SER A 779 38.71 -35.87 -26.97
CA SER A 779 37.50 -35.97 -27.79
C SER A 779 36.46 -37.00 -27.31
N GLY A 780 35.17 -36.67 -27.48
CA GLY A 780 34.09 -37.65 -27.67
C GLY A 780 32.92 -37.55 -26.70
N GLY A 781 31.92 -36.73 -27.03
CA GLY A 781 30.62 -36.69 -26.36
C GLY A 781 29.60 -35.95 -27.24
N SER A 782 28.44 -36.57 -27.50
CA SER A 782 27.38 -35.95 -28.30
C SER A 782 26.73 -34.81 -27.52
N ALA A 783 26.37 -33.72 -28.20
CA ALA A 783 25.39 -32.78 -27.68
C ALA A 783 24.06 -33.50 -27.44
N ALA A 784 23.35 -33.09 -26.39
CA ALA A 784 22.00 -33.55 -26.07
C ALA A 784 20.99 -32.45 -26.42
N SER A 785 20.05 -32.76 -27.30
CA SER A 785 18.99 -31.85 -27.72
C SER A 785 17.92 -31.70 -26.63
N PHE A 786 17.78 -30.50 -26.05
CA PHE A 786 16.67 -30.18 -25.15
C PHE A 786 15.44 -29.72 -25.95
N SER A 787 14.67 -30.69 -26.43
CA SER A 787 13.26 -30.49 -26.81
C SER A 787 12.39 -31.04 -25.68
N GLY A 788 12.08 -30.20 -24.69
CA GLY A 788 11.21 -30.53 -23.56
C GLY A 788 9.97 -29.64 -23.59
N GLN A 789 8.82 -30.24 -23.85
CA GLN A 789 7.52 -29.57 -23.93
C GLN A 789 6.58 -30.22 -22.90
N ASP A 790 5.79 -29.38 -22.22
CA ASP A 790 4.71 -29.68 -21.28
C ASP A 790 5.05 -30.57 -20.06
N ASP A 791 5.17 -29.95 -18.88
CA ASP A 791 4.57 -30.41 -17.60
C ASP A 791 4.96 -29.46 -16.43
N TRP A 792 4.07 -28.52 -16.09
CA TRP A 792 4.07 -27.77 -14.82
C TRP A 792 2.65 -27.25 -14.50
N GLU A 793 1.78 -28.15 -14.02
CA GLU A 793 0.66 -27.78 -13.14
C GLU A 793 1.06 -28.11 -11.68
N ASP A 794 0.45 -27.42 -10.71
CA ASP A 794 0.59 -27.57 -9.25
C ASP A 794 2.02 -27.47 -8.63
N PHE A 795 2.46 -26.23 -8.35
CA PHE A 795 2.69 -25.79 -6.94
C PHE A 795 2.71 -24.27 -6.75
#